data_AF-A0AAP9GFG4-F1
#
_entry.id   AF-A0AAP9GFG4-F1
#
_cell.length_a   1.000
_cell.length_b   1.000
_cell.length_c   1.000
_cell.angle_alpha   90.00
_cell.angle_beta   90.00
_cell.angle_gamma   90.00
#
_symmetry.space_group_name_H-M   'P 1'
#
loop_
_entity.id
_entity.type
_entity.pdbx_description
1 polymer ?
#
loop_
_entity_poly.entity_id
_entity_poly.type
_entity_poly.pdbx_seq_one_letter_code
_entity_poly.pdbx_strand_id
1 'polypeptide(L)'
;MATKSLQNILGSSKKRGKFQSIPQQTESNSTIDAIAENIEQLTGQRGHGGKKAVLWEDLESLGIANLNGGNATLGSNIGNGDSSGSGGDSGGGGTDPDYEMPTQPQNVEGHSGFSYVSMTWDQPTYFGHSYAEVFQNTENNFATATRIGTTPASIYSTPVPMDSGFYFWVRFVNGAGDVGPIQGTEGIWIESVPDNDYILGLIDSQIPDLDDYLVQDDLDAIAANFVDVDLFARLEVLLAEASLESNVTIDQQVSELKVGDATIRATIQNEYYTAVTTDEAIAAAVQTVKAEIEDPNGSSLGALIRNEYVTNVTFEQAQAQLKQELQSNIDDVSSTLTNDYYTSAKTDEAIAQAKTELSSDIDGINANLSTNYLTKVETNDAISTAISQSQTDFTAELDEIKANLSQNYFTKAETNEEISTSISALETELSSEIDGISSTLSNNYYTKTQTDGNISTAVASAQSHLESEIDGVKSSVTQISNTVASNQGEFEALWGVKASAGDLEASIGLVAKSNGAGIDNAYFYVHNADFRVTYSDGTSDQAVPIFGTVDYNGKKYLAINTASIKVAEIKDLVAGDIVADAIVSNTTITSPKIVSPQINSSGDKFYVTAAGIVTMDGFNAVHGNLSGRLTMAGGAYVDGRSGQYFLASNGSSPQFYVTHAGYLYAVNGNFAGTIYAEKIVGDIVSAIRKNIPIRTSSATVGQNTWVDILQVGVANARSYPRTLVLRNLDATHIVAQLNIATAGSGSEYADMDWRLIDSAGVIYWSKTGLRTTFSGTTGNRWSTTAIYTPTAIIPANTPARIFTLQLRCTNRSLSQIRTGLNPSESTTFQEQFMGQLFKDSGELS
;
A
#
# COMPACT_ATOMS: atom_id res chain seq x y z
N MET A 1 -12.89 10.44 -9.69
CA MET A 1 -13.31 10.86 -11.05
C MET A 1 -12.85 9.80 -12.03
N ALA A 2 -13.75 9.08 -12.71
CA ALA A 2 -13.41 8.02 -13.64
C ALA A 2 -14.45 7.99 -14.76
N THR A 3 -14.49 9.07 -15.55
CA THR A 3 -15.66 9.39 -16.38
C THR A 3 -15.20 9.93 -17.74
N LYS A 4 -15.74 9.34 -18.82
CA LYS A 4 -15.57 9.72 -20.25
C LYS A 4 -14.19 9.46 -20.89
N SER A 5 -14.05 8.28 -21.52
CA SER A 5 -13.28 8.13 -22.79
C SER A 5 -13.56 6.83 -23.55
N LEU A 6 -14.24 5.83 -22.96
CA LEU A 6 -14.73 4.61 -23.66
C LEU A 6 -15.68 4.87 -24.85
N GLN A 7 -16.07 6.13 -25.09
CA GLN A 7 -16.79 6.57 -26.29
C GLN A 7 -15.87 6.89 -27.48
N ASN A 8 -14.54 7.00 -27.30
CA ASN A 8 -13.63 7.51 -28.34
C ASN A 8 -12.99 6.42 -29.24
N ILE A 9 -13.28 5.13 -29.01
CA ILE A 9 -12.91 4.04 -29.93
C ILE A 9 -14.14 3.56 -30.74
N LEU A 10 -15.35 4.01 -30.39
CA LEU A 10 -16.55 3.87 -31.21
C LEU A 10 -16.76 5.13 -32.06
N GLY A 11 -15.86 5.31 -33.04
CA GLY A 11 -15.92 6.40 -34.02
C GLY A 11 -17.29 6.51 -34.68
N SER A 12 -17.82 7.73 -34.77
CA SER A 12 -19.23 8.02 -34.98
C SER A 12 -19.77 7.72 -36.38
N SER A 13 -19.94 6.43 -36.69
CA SER A 13 -20.93 5.99 -37.67
C SER A 13 -21.78 4.84 -37.14
N LYS A 14 -23.00 5.18 -36.68
CA LYS A 14 -24.14 4.33 -37.05
C LYS A 14 -24.19 4.39 -38.58
N LYS A 15 -23.60 3.41 -39.27
CA LYS A 15 -23.82 3.22 -40.71
C LYS A 15 -25.34 3.22 -40.90
N ARG A 16 -25.87 4.19 -41.66
CA ARG A 16 -27.29 4.21 -42.00
C ARG A 16 -27.62 2.84 -42.60
N GLY A 17 -28.63 2.14 -42.07
CA GLY A 17 -29.02 0.84 -42.60
C GLY A 17 -29.25 0.94 -44.11
N LYS A 18 -28.77 -0.04 -44.89
CA LYS A 18 -28.81 0.01 -46.36
C LYS A 18 -30.23 0.20 -46.92
N PHE A 19 -31.26 -0.13 -46.14
CA PHE A 19 -32.67 -0.06 -46.48
C PHE A 19 -33.34 1.11 -45.74
N GLN A 20 -34.24 1.86 -46.41
CA GLN A 20 -35.03 2.88 -45.73
C GLN A 20 -36.10 2.25 -44.82
N SER A 21 -36.48 2.94 -43.75
CA SER A 21 -37.62 2.58 -42.89
C SER A 21 -38.93 2.61 -43.70
N ILE A 22 -39.81 1.64 -43.45
CA ILE A 22 -41.08 1.54 -44.19
C ILE A 22 -42.04 2.64 -43.71
N PRO A 23 -42.65 3.45 -44.61
CA PRO A 23 -43.63 4.45 -44.20
C PRO A 23 -44.86 3.81 -43.54
N GLN A 24 -45.07 4.06 -42.26
CA GLN A 24 -46.27 3.65 -41.54
C GLN A 24 -47.46 4.52 -42.00
N GLN A 25 -48.57 3.88 -42.39
CA GLN A 25 -49.80 4.59 -42.71
C GLN A 25 -50.54 5.00 -41.43
N THR A 26 -51.32 6.08 -41.51
CA THR A 26 -51.88 6.74 -40.32
C THR A 26 -53.06 5.99 -39.68
N GLU A 27 -53.58 4.97 -40.35
CA GLU A 27 -54.60 4.05 -39.83
C GLU A 27 -53.98 2.65 -39.67
N SER A 28 -54.04 2.09 -38.46
CA SER A 28 -53.39 0.81 -38.14
C SER A 28 -54.14 -0.36 -38.80
N ASN A 29 -53.50 -0.95 -39.81
CA ASN A 29 -53.81 -2.29 -40.27
C ASN A 29 -52.83 -3.24 -39.59
N SER A 30 -53.27 -3.90 -38.53
CA SER A 30 -52.45 -4.79 -37.69
C SER A 30 -51.71 -5.88 -38.46
N THR A 31 -52.18 -6.28 -39.64
CA THR A 31 -51.47 -7.24 -40.51
C THR A 31 -50.31 -6.58 -41.24
N ILE A 32 -50.49 -5.36 -41.76
CA ILE A 32 -49.42 -4.58 -42.39
C ILE A 32 -48.41 -4.11 -41.35
N ASP A 33 -48.87 -3.67 -40.17
CA ASP A 33 -48.00 -3.25 -39.07
C ASP A 33 -47.12 -4.42 -38.57
N ALA A 34 -47.68 -5.63 -38.46
CA ALA A 34 -46.92 -6.85 -38.12
C ALA A 34 -45.95 -7.29 -39.23
N ILE A 35 -46.30 -7.12 -40.51
CA ILE A 35 -45.39 -7.39 -41.63
C ILE A 35 -44.24 -6.38 -41.64
N ALA A 36 -44.54 -5.09 -41.47
CA ALA A 36 -43.55 -4.02 -41.36
C ALA A 36 -42.61 -4.24 -40.16
N GLU A 37 -43.15 -4.58 -38.98
CA GLU A 37 -42.38 -4.99 -37.78
C GLU A 37 -41.37 -6.10 -38.11
N ASN A 38 -41.81 -7.20 -38.72
CA ASN A 38 -40.94 -8.33 -39.03
C ASN A 38 -39.85 -7.94 -40.03
N ILE A 39 -40.17 -7.14 -41.06
CA ILE A 39 -39.18 -6.66 -42.04
C ILE A 39 -38.20 -5.66 -41.40
N GLU A 40 -38.66 -4.79 -40.50
CA GLU A 40 -37.80 -3.85 -39.75
C GLU A 40 -36.89 -4.56 -38.72
N GLN A 41 -37.34 -5.67 -38.11
CA GLN A 41 -36.49 -6.53 -37.29
C GLN A 41 -35.45 -7.26 -38.14
N LEU A 42 -35.85 -7.89 -39.26
CA LEU A 42 -34.95 -8.61 -40.15
C LEU A 42 -33.92 -7.68 -40.84
N THR A 43 -34.28 -6.44 -41.18
CA THR A 43 -33.34 -5.45 -41.72
C THR A 43 -32.48 -4.76 -40.66
N GLY A 44 -32.74 -5.01 -39.37
CA GLY A 44 -32.00 -4.44 -38.24
C GLY A 44 -32.30 -2.97 -37.94
N GLN A 45 -33.43 -2.44 -38.44
CA GLN A 45 -33.91 -1.09 -38.14
C GLN A 45 -34.64 -1.01 -36.78
N ARG A 46 -35.15 -2.15 -36.28
CA ARG A 46 -36.01 -2.25 -35.10
C ARG A 46 -35.62 -3.45 -34.22
N GLY A 47 -35.71 -3.29 -32.90
CA GLY A 47 -35.35 -4.34 -31.93
C GLY A 47 -33.85 -4.45 -31.62
N HIS A 48 -33.47 -5.46 -30.82
CA HIS A 48 -32.07 -5.74 -30.47
C HIS A 48 -31.38 -6.57 -31.56
N GLY A 49 -30.13 -6.24 -31.88
CA GLY A 49 -29.45 -6.63 -33.13
C GLY A 49 -29.26 -8.13 -33.41
N GLY A 50 -29.53 -9.02 -32.44
CA GLY A 50 -29.47 -10.48 -32.62
C GLY A 50 -30.58 -11.07 -33.51
N LYS A 51 -31.53 -10.26 -34.00
CA LYS A 51 -32.59 -10.68 -34.94
C LYS A 51 -32.42 -10.19 -36.38
N LYS A 52 -31.34 -9.45 -36.69
CA LYS A 52 -31.04 -9.00 -38.05
C LYS A 52 -30.73 -10.22 -38.93
N ALA A 53 -31.32 -10.30 -40.12
CA ALA A 53 -30.90 -11.22 -41.15
C ALA A 53 -29.46 -10.90 -41.60
N VAL A 54 -28.63 -11.93 -41.71
CA VAL A 54 -27.25 -11.82 -42.21
C VAL A 54 -27.30 -11.87 -43.74
N LEU A 55 -26.72 -10.88 -44.40
CA LEU A 55 -26.54 -10.86 -45.85
C LEU A 55 -25.27 -11.62 -46.24
N TRP A 56 -25.22 -12.18 -47.45
CA TRP A 56 -23.98 -12.78 -47.95
C TRP A 56 -22.81 -11.78 -47.99
N GLU A 57 -23.07 -10.50 -48.27
CA GLU A 57 -22.07 -9.42 -48.15
C GLU A 57 -21.56 -9.23 -46.70
N ASP A 58 -22.42 -9.47 -45.68
CA ASP A 58 -21.98 -9.41 -44.28
C ASP A 58 -21.03 -10.60 -44.00
N LEU A 59 -21.37 -11.81 -44.47
CA LEU A 59 -20.52 -13.01 -44.34
C LEU A 59 -19.18 -12.87 -45.07
N GLU A 60 -19.18 -12.27 -46.27
CA GLU A 60 -17.96 -11.96 -47.02
C GLU A 60 -17.10 -10.91 -46.29
N SER A 61 -17.72 -9.87 -45.73
CA SER A 61 -17.01 -8.88 -44.90
C SER A 61 -16.41 -9.44 -43.60
N LEU A 62 -16.85 -10.64 -43.19
CA LEU A 62 -16.34 -11.40 -42.05
C LEU A 62 -15.37 -12.54 -42.48
N GLY A 63 -15.13 -12.74 -43.78
CA GLY A 63 -14.27 -13.81 -44.31
C GLY A 63 -14.90 -15.21 -44.30
N ILE A 64 -16.19 -15.32 -44.01
CA ILE A 64 -16.94 -16.58 -43.85
C ILE A 64 -17.58 -17.05 -45.18
N ALA A 65 -17.66 -16.17 -46.18
CA ALA A 65 -18.14 -16.49 -47.53
C ALA A 65 -17.36 -15.72 -48.60
N ASN A 66 -17.56 -16.07 -49.88
CA ASN A 66 -17.02 -15.37 -51.04
C ASN A 66 -18.12 -15.23 -52.11
N LEU A 67 -18.29 -14.04 -52.69
CA LEU A 67 -19.33 -13.69 -53.66
C LEU A 67 -18.77 -13.40 -55.07
N ASN A 68 -17.99 -14.33 -55.61
CA ASN A 68 -17.55 -14.23 -57.01
C ASN A 68 -18.72 -14.41 -57.99
N GLY A 69 -19.16 -13.30 -58.60
CA GLY A 69 -20.01 -13.31 -59.79
C GLY A 69 -21.46 -13.78 -59.60
N GLY A 70 -21.96 -13.83 -58.36
CA GLY A 70 -23.33 -14.26 -58.05
C GLY A 70 -23.49 -15.75 -57.71
N ASN A 71 -22.40 -16.52 -57.65
CA ASN A 71 -22.39 -17.84 -57.02
C ASN A 71 -21.74 -17.70 -55.63
N ALA A 72 -22.36 -18.27 -54.59
CA ALA A 72 -21.98 -18.02 -53.20
C ALA A 72 -21.42 -19.29 -52.55
N THR A 73 -20.16 -19.26 -52.12
CA THR A 73 -19.49 -20.37 -51.44
C THR A 73 -19.10 -19.99 -50.01
N LEU A 74 -19.30 -20.90 -49.06
CA LEU A 74 -18.85 -20.75 -47.67
C LEU A 74 -17.34 -21.02 -47.57
N GLY A 75 -16.63 -20.17 -46.86
CA GLY A 75 -15.20 -20.31 -46.58
C GLY A 75 -14.95 -21.14 -45.32
N SER A 76 -14.07 -22.13 -45.39
CA SER A 76 -13.77 -23.07 -44.30
C SER A 76 -12.89 -22.51 -43.17
N ASN A 77 -12.50 -21.23 -43.22
CA ASN A 77 -11.46 -20.66 -42.37
C ASN A 77 -12.00 -20.01 -41.09
N ILE A 78 -12.43 -20.83 -40.11
CA ILE A 78 -12.56 -20.37 -38.71
C ILE A 78 -11.24 -20.64 -37.96
N GLY A 79 -10.33 -19.67 -38.06
CA GLY A 79 -9.26 -19.44 -37.10
C GLY A 79 -8.00 -20.32 -37.21
N ASN A 80 -6.91 -19.71 -37.68
CA ASN A 80 -5.68 -19.73 -36.88
C ASN A 80 -5.01 -18.36 -36.90
N GLY A 81 -4.26 -18.03 -35.85
CA GLY A 81 -3.65 -16.73 -35.63
C GLY A 81 -2.24 -16.58 -36.21
N ASP A 82 -1.82 -15.32 -36.32
CA ASP A 82 -0.46 -14.90 -36.68
C ASP A 82 0.61 -15.62 -35.83
N SER A 83 1.65 -16.13 -36.52
CA SER A 83 2.80 -16.79 -35.91
C SER A 83 4.05 -16.70 -36.82
N SER A 84 4.48 -15.48 -37.16
CA SER A 84 5.72 -15.24 -37.91
C SER A 84 6.96 -15.81 -37.19
N GLY A 85 7.58 -16.89 -37.70
CA GLY A 85 8.57 -17.64 -36.91
C GLY A 85 9.56 -18.55 -37.65
N SER A 86 10.36 -18.02 -38.59
CA SER A 86 11.63 -18.58 -39.10
C SER A 86 11.63 -20.01 -39.69
N GLY A 87 11.76 -20.09 -41.02
CA GLY A 87 11.69 -21.32 -41.81
C GLY A 87 12.74 -22.42 -41.58
N GLY A 88 12.39 -23.59 -42.11
CA GLY A 88 13.20 -24.80 -42.26
C GLY A 88 12.58 -25.68 -43.35
N ASP A 89 13.36 -26.00 -44.38
CA ASP A 89 12.91 -26.62 -45.64
C ASP A 89 12.70 -28.14 -45.53
N SER A 90 11.50 -28.63 -45.92
CA SER A 90 11.28 -29.88 -46.68
C SER A 90 9.78 -30.07 -46.94
N GLY A 91 9.40 -30.49 -48.15
CA GLY A 91 8.00 -30.62 -48.57
C GLY A 91 7.31 -31.93 -48.20
N GLY A 92 6.01 -31.86 -47.90
CA GLY A 92 5.09 -32.98 -47.74
C GLY A 92 3.67 -32.43 -47.59
N GLY A 93 2.75 -32.81 -48.48
CA GLY A 93 1.37 -32.32 -48.45
C GLY A 93 0.56 -32.91 -47.31
N GLY A 94 -0.39 -32.14 -46.77
CA GLY A 94 -1.51 -32.73 -46.04
C GLY A 94 -2.48 -33.34 -47.05
N THR A 95 -2.86 -34.59 -46.84
CA THR A 95 -3.94 -35.23 -47.61
C THR A 95 -5.24 -35.18 -46.80
N ASP A 96 -6.34 -34.84 -47.49
CA ASP A 96 -7.67 -35.34 -47.13
C ASP A 96 -7.63 -36.89 -47.15
N PRO A 97 -8.63 -37.62 -46.62
CA PRO A 97 -8.71 -39.06 -46.88
C PRO A 97 -8.75 -39.30 -48.40
N ASP A 98 -7.67 -39.87 -48.95
CA ASP A 98 -7.48 -40.10 -50.38
C ASP A 98 -8.47 -41.15 -50.91
N TYR A 99 -9.70 -40.74 -51.21
CA TYR A 99 -10.72 -41.58 -51.81
C TYR A 99 -10.29 -41.99 -53.23
N GLU A 100 -10.06 -43.28 -53.44
CA GLU A 100 -9.74 -43.79 -54.77
C GLU A 100 -11.02 -43.83 -55.64
N MET A 101 -10.83 -43.70 -56.96
CA MET A 101 -11.93 -43.86 -57.92
C MET A 101 -12.41 -45.32 -57.90
N PRO A 102 -13.71 -45.62 -57.73
CA PRO A 102 -14.18 -46.99 -57.58
C PRO A 102 -13.85 -47.88 -58.79
N THR A 103 -13.31 -49.06 -58.49
CA THR A 103 -13.04 -50.09 -59.50
C THR A 103 -14.33 -50.76 -59.98
N GLN A 104 -14.26 -51.41 -61.15
CA GLN A 104 -15.35 -52.21 -61.69
C GLN A 104 -15.60 -53.45 -60.81
N PRO A 105 -16.84 -53.77 -60.41
CA PRO A 105 -17.16 -54.99 -59.66
C PRO A 105 -16.71 -56.25 -60.41
N GLN A 106 -16.09 -57.19 -59.69
CA GLN A 106 -15.57 -58.46 -60.22
C GLN A 106 -16.35 -59.65 -59.65
N ASN A 107 -16.33 -60.77 -60.38
CA ASN A 107 -16.99 -62.04 -60.01
C ASN A 107 -18.43 -61.85 -59.53
N VAL A 108 -19.19 -61.02 -60.25
CA VAL A 108 -20.60 -60.76 -59.92
C VAL A 108 -21.42 -61.96 -60.38
N GLU A 109 -21.88 -62.75 -59.42
CA GLU A 109 -22.67 -63.97 -59.62
C GLU A 109 -24.12 -63.75 -59.15
N GLY A 110 -25.07 -64.36 -59.87
CA GLY A 110 -26.49 -64.33 -59.54
C GLY A 110 -27.02 -65.70 -59.14
N HIS A 111 -27.69 -65.78 -58.00
CA HIS A 111 -28.27 -67.00 -57.45
C HIS A 111 -29.80 -66.89 -57.40
N SER A 112 -30.48 -67.95 -57.80
CA SER A 112 -31.94 -68.03 -57.85
C SER A 112 -32.54 -68.73 -56.63
N GLY A 113 -33.70 -68.24 -56.20
CA GLY A 113 -34.60 -68.88 -55.24
C GLY A 113 -36.05 -68.73 -55.68
N PHE A 114 -36.98 -69.38 -54.98
CA PHE A 114 -38.39 -69.44 -55.39
C PHE A 114 -39.10 -68.09 -55.48
N SER A 115 -38.77 -67.11 -54.62
CA SER A 115 -39.43 -65.78 -54.62
C SER A 115 -38.46 -64.63 -54.35
N TYR A 116 -37.16 -64.87 -54.56
CA TYR A 116 -36.07 -63.94 -54.31
C TYR A 116 -34.87 -64.32 -55.16
N VAL A 117 -34.09 -63.33 -55.56
CA VAL A 117 -32.77 -63.52 -56.18
C VAL A 117 -31.73 -62.81 -55.34
N SER A 118 -30.53 -63.37 -55.27
CA SER A 118 -29.38 -62.74 -54.64
C SER A 118 -28.24 -62.59 -55.64
N MET A 119 -27.46 -61.53 -55.45
CA MET A 119 -26.25 -61.25 -56.21
C MET A 119 -25.09 -61.14 -55.24
N THR A 120 -23.99 -61.82 -55.53
CA THR A 120 -22.72 -61.77 -54.78
C THR A 120 -21.61 -61.24 -55.67
N TRP A 121 -20.59 -60.62 -55.10
CA TRP A 121 -19.42 -60.13 -55.85
C TRP A 121 -18.16 -60.05 -54.97
N ASP A 122 -17.00 -59.83 -55.58
CA ASP A 122 -15.74 -59.67 -54.85
C ASP A 122 -15.76 -58.43 -53.94
N GLN A 123 -15.12 -58.53 -52.77
CA GLN A 123 -15.00 -57.40 -51.85
C GLN A 123 -14.22 -56.24 -52.51
N PRO A 124 -14.73 -55.00 -52.49
CA PRO A 124 -14.04 -53.83 -53.03
C PRO A 124 -12.65 -53.64 -52.40
N THR A 125 -11.63 -53.52 -53.27
CA THR A 125 -10.21 -53.42 -52.86
C THR A 125 -9.62 -52.02 -52.95
N TYR A 126 -10.38 -51.04 -53.49
CA TYR A 126 -9.96 -49.64 -53.58
C TYR A 126 -10.24 -48.90 -52.27
N PHE A 127 -9.45 -47.87 -51.97
CA PHE A 127 -9.55 -47.12 -50.72
C PHE A 127 -10.82 -46.25 -50.66
N GLY A 128 -11.56 -46.36 -49.56
CA GLY A 128 -12.70 -45.50 -49.27
C GLY A 128 -14.02 -45.88 -49.96
N HIS A 129 -14.26 -47.18 -50.23
CA HIS A 129 -15.57 -47.70 -50.62
C HIS A 129 -16.68 -47.27 -49.63
N SER A 130 -17.85 -46.90 -50.16
CA SER A 130 -19.02 -46.53 -49.35
C SER A 130 -20.19 -47.50 -49.53
N TYR A 131 -20.58 -47.79 -50.78
CA TYR A 131 -21.60 -48.78 -51.11
C TYR A 131 -21.53 -49.20 -52.59
N ALA A 132 -22.15 -50.34 -52.90
CA ALA A 132 -22.55 -50.72 -54.24
C ALA A 132 -23.98 -50.25 -54.51
N GLU A 133 -24.25 -49.78 -55.73
CA GLU A 133 -25.59 -49.57 -56.27
C GLU A 133 -26.01 -50.76 -57.14
N VAL A 134 -27.24 -51.24 -56.96
CA VAL A 134 -27.81 -52.35 -57.74
C VAL A 134 -28.98 -51.87 -58.60
N PHE A 135 -28.99 -52.28 -59.86
CA PHE A 135 -29.98 -51.88 -60.88
C PHE A 135 -30.64 -53.13 -61.46
N GLN A 136 -31.91 -53.00 -61.87
CA GLN A 136 -32.73 -54.05 -62.46
C GLN A 136 -33.46 -53.53 -63.71
N ASN A 137 -33.62 -54.39 -64.72
CA ASN A 137 -34.44 -54.16 -65.90
C ASN A 137 -35.03 -55.48 -66.43
N THR A 138 -36.13 -55.44 -67.18
CA THR A 138 -36.61 -56.58 -67.96
C THR A 138 -35.88 -56.73 -69.29
N GLU A 139 -35.37 -55.63 -69.86
CA GLU A 139 -34.52 -55.63 -71.05
C GLU A 139 -33.03 -55.62 -70.67
N ASN A 140 -32.18 -56.22 -71.50
CA ASN A 140 -30.71 -56.20 -71.34
C ASN A 140 -30.13 -54.84 -71.79
N ASN A 141 -30.48 -53.78 -71.07
CA ASN A 141 -30.10 -52.41 -71.36
C ASN A 141 -29.97 -51.58 -70.06
N PHE A 142 -28.73 -51.20 -69.71
CA PHE A 142 -28.46 -50.38 -68.53
C PHE A 142 -29.02 -48.95 -68.63
N ALA A 143 -29.15 -48.38 -69.84
CA ALA A 143 -29.61 -47.00 -70.03
C ALA A 143 -31.10 -46.80 -69.66
N THR A 144 -31.86 -47.88 -69.53
CA THR A 144 -33.26 -47.91 -69.07
C THR A 144 -33.42 -48.64 -67.72
N ALA A 145 -32.33 -49.09 -67.10
CA ALA A 145 -32.39 -49.86 -65.85
C ALA A 145 -32.71 -48.97 -64.64
N THR A 146 -33.53 -49.49 -63.74
CA THR A 146 -33.95 -48.79 -62.52
C THR A 146 -33.06 -49.21 -61.35
N ARG A 147 -32.52 -48.25 -60.59
CA ARG A 147 -31.78 -48.56 -59.35
C ARG A 147 -32.75 -49.06 -58.27
N ILE A 148 -32.60 -50.31 -57.86
CA ILE A 148 -33.48 -50.95 -56.87
C ILE A 148 -32.97 -50.83 -55.44
N GLY A 149 -31.66 -50.63 -55.24
CA GLY A 149 -31.11 -50.43 -53.91
C GLY A 149 -29.62 -50.15 -53.87
N THR A 150 -29.11 -50.04 -52.64
CA THR A 150 -27.71 -49.79 -52.31
C THR A 150 -27.30 -50.65 -51.12
N THR A 151 -26.09 -51.20 -51.11
CA THR A 151 -25.57 -52.03 -50.00
C THR A 151 -24.09 -51.76 -49.73
N PRO A 152 -23.65 -51.68 -48.46
CA PRO A 152 -22.23 -51.63 -48.11
C PRO A 152 -21.57 -53.03 -48.03
N ALA A 153 -22.34 -54.11 -48.24
CA ALA A 153 -21.86 -55.49 -48.23
C ALA A 153 -21.72 -56.05 -49.64
N SER A 154 -20.85 -57.04 -49.83
CA SER A 154 -20.62 -57.71 -51.12
C SER A 154 -21.72 -58.69 -51.55
N ILE A 155 -22.94 -58.45 -51.08
CA ILE A 155 -24.14 -59.22 -51.38
C ILE A 155 -25.38 -58.30 -51.35
N TYR A 156 -26.31 -58.54 -52.26
CA TYR A 156 -27.62 -57.92 -52.28
C TYR A 156 -28.69 -58.94 -52.65
N SER A 157 -29.82 -58.92 -51.95
CA SER A 157 -30.95 -59.82 -52.21
C SER A 157 -32.22 -59.00 -52.39
N THR A 158 -33.02 -59.32 -53.41
CA THR A 158 -34.29 -58.65 -53.71
C THR A 158 -35.40 -59.67 -53.94
N PRO A 159 -36.63 -59.43 -53.47
CA PRO A 159 -37.78 -60.22 -53.90
C PRO A 159 -38.03 -60.02 -55.40
N VAL A 160 -38.41 -61.10 -56.06
CA VAL A 160 -38.94 -61.11 -57.44
C VAL A 160 -40.18 -62.00 -57.48
N PRO A 161 -41.10 -61.79 -58.43
CA PRO A 161 -42.18 -62.75 -58.66
C PRO A 161 -41.65 -64.15 -58.95
N MET A 162 -42.45 -65.17 -58.64
CA MET A 162 -42.24 -66.54 -59.13
C MET A 162 -42.38 -66.58 -60.66
N ASP A 163 -41.67 -67.49 -61.31
CA ASP A 163 -41.68 -67.65 -62.78
C ASP A 163 -41.38 -66.33 -63.51
N SER A 164 -40.30 -65.65 -63.12
CA SER A 164 -39.90 -64.34 -63.68
C SER A 164 -38.41 -64.10 -63.59
N GLY A 165 -37.83 -63.58 -64.68
CA GLY A 165 -36.43 -63.18 -64.75
C GLY A 165 -36.20 -61.72 -65.11
N PHE A 166 -35.03 -61.23 -64.71
CA PHE A 166 -34.60 -59.84 -64.92
C PHE A 166 -33.08 -59.76 -65.14
N TYR A 167 -32.65 -58.70 -65.82
CA TYR A 167 -31.24 -58.33 -65.94
C TYR A 167 -30.83 -57.40 -64.81
N PHE A 168 -29.69 -57.70 -64.18
CA PHE A 168 -29.14 -56.93 -63.07
C PHE A 168 -27.76 -56.34 -63.39
N TRP A 169 -27.47 -55.16 -62.83
CA TRP A 169 -26.16 -54.50 -62.87
C TRP A 169 -25.74 -54.01 -61.48
N VAL A 170 -24.43 -53.96 -61.25
CA VAL A 170 -23.81 -53.50 -60.00
C VAL A 170 -22.71 -52.49 -60.36
N ARG A 171 -22.58 -51.41 -59.58
CA ARG A 171 -21.43 -50.48 -59.62
C ARG A 171 -21.08 -49.98 -58.23
N PHE A 172 -19.82 -49.61 -58.01
CA PHE A 172 -19.33 -49.12 -56.71
C PHE A 172 -19.29 -47.59 -56.61
N VAL A 173 -19.43 -47.06 -55.40
CA VAL A 173 -19.39 -45.63 -55.06
C VAL A 173 -18.44 -45.42 -53.86
N ASN A 174 -17.58 -44.39 -53.91
CA ASN A 174 -16.66 -44.07 -52.81
C ASN A 174 -17.28 -43.08 -51.81
N GLY A 175 -16.58 -42.79 -50.71
CA GLY A 175 -17.02 -41.83 -49.68
C GLY A 175 -17.09 -40.37 -50.12
N ALA A 176 -16.44 -40.00 -51.24
CA ALA A 176 -16.57 -38.67 -51.86
C ALA A 176 -17.80 -38.56 -52.78
N GLY A 177 -18.41 -39.69 -53.15
CA GLY A 177 -19.54 -39.77 -54.08
C GLY A 177 -19.16 -40.03 -55.54
N ASP A 178 -17.89 -40.31 -55.84
CA ASP A 178 -17.49 -40.74 -57.18
C ASP A 178 -18.07 -42.11 -57.50
N VAL A 179 -18.50 -42.29 -58.75
CA VAL A 179 -19.20 -43.48 -59.23
C VAL A 179 -18.30 -44.25 -60.21
N GLY A 180 -18.07 -45.53 -59.92
CA GLY A 180 -17.27 -46.41 -60.77
C GLY A 180 -18.01 -47.02 -61.96
N PRO A 181 -17.32 -47.85 -62.75
CA PRO A 181 -17.91 -48.62 -63.83
C PRO A 181 -18.99 -49.60 -63.33
N ILE A 182 -19.96 -49.88 -64.18
CA ILE A 182 -20.84 -51.06 -64.05
C ILE A 182 -20.05 -52.35 -64.31
N GLN A 183 -20.46 -53.46 -63.70
CA GLN A 183 -19.81 -54.78 -63.80
C GLN A 183 -19.63 -55.28 -65.23
N GLY A 184 -20.50 -54.87 -66.15
CA GLY A 184 -20.47 -55.22 -67.57
C GLY A 184 -21.47 -54.38 -68.38
N THR A 185 -21.33 -54.39 -69.71
CA THR A 185 -22.35 -53.79 -70.60
C THR A 185 -23.64 -54.61 -70.57
N GLU A 186 -23.51 -55.91 -70.76
CA GLU A 186 -24.57 -56.89 -70.56
C GLU A 186 -24.91 -57.02 -69.07
N GLY A 187 -26.20 -57.11 -68.76
CA GLY A 187 -26.69 -57.41 -67.42
C GLY A 187 -26.63 -58.90 -67.11
N ILE A 188 -26.64 -59.23 -65.81
CA ILE A 188 -26.71 -60.61 -65.35
C ILE A 188 -28.18 -61.02 -65.32
N TRP A 189 -28.58 -61.98 -66.16
CA TRP A 189 -29.92 -62.56 -66.11
C TRP A 189 -30.04 -63.46 -64.88
N ILE A 190 -31.07 -63.23 -64.06
CA ILE A 190 -31.45 -64.13 -62.96
C ILE A 190 -32.97 -64.32 -62.99
N GLU A 191 -33.39 -65.57 -62.89
CA GLU A 191 -34.77 -66.03 -63.10
C GLU A 191 -35.19 -66.94 -61.96
N SER A 192 -36.36 -66.69 -61.36
CA SER A 192 -36.87 -67.43 -60.20
C SER A 192 -37.33 -68.86 -60.56
N VAL A 193 -37.15 -69.80 -59.63
CA VAL A 193 -37.45 -71.23 -59.86
C VAL A 193 -38.97 -71.49 -59.92
N PRO A 194 -39.48 -72.28 -60.89
CA PRO A 194 -40.89 -72.69 -60.95
C PRO A 194 -41.40 -73.52 -59.77
N ASP A 195 -42.73 -73.70 -59.73
CA ASP A 195 -43.50 -74.19 -58.57
C ASP A 195 -43.54 -75.74 -58.41
N ASN A 196 -44.06 -76.17 -57.26
CA ASN A 196 -44.11 -77.50 -56.66
C ASN A 196 -44.45 -78.68 -57.59
N ASP A 197 -45.31 -78.50 -58.59
CA ASP A 197 -45.77 -79.60 -59.46
C ASP A 197 -44.64 -80.24 -60.28
N TYR A 198 -43.55 -79.51 -60.54
CA TYR A 198 -42.36 -80.03 -61.23
C TYR A 198 -41.64 -81.14 -60.43
N ILE A 199 -41.71 -81.12 -59.10
CA ILE A 199 -41.04 -82.11 -58.23
C ILE A 199 -41.81 -83.44 -58.21
N LEU A 200 -43.15 -83.40 -58.27
CA LEU A 200 -43.98 -84.60 -58.26
C LEU A 200 -43.79 -85.44 -59.52
N GLY A 201 -43.70 -84.79 -60.70
CA GLY A 201 -43.45 -85.49 -61.97
C GLY A 201 -42.08 -86.17 -62.08
N LEU A 202 -41.10 -85.77 -61.25
CA LEU A 202 -39.75 -86.33 -61.28
C LEU A 202 -39.63 -87.68 -60.55
N ILE A 203 -40.50 -87.94 -59.56
CA ILE A 203 -40.50 -89.18 -58.77
C ILE A 203 -41.15 -90.33 -59.54
N ASP A 204 -42.30 -90.06 -60.18
CA ASP A 204 -43.04 -91.04 -61.00
C ASP A 204 -42.21 -91.53 -62.22
N SER A 205 -41.24 -90.73 -62.67
CA SER A 205 -40.35 -91.04 -63.79
C SER A 205 -39.11 -91.88 -63.42
N GLN A 206 -38.94 -92.32 -62.16
CA GLN A 206 -37.71 -92.99 -61.70
C GLN A 206 -37.87 -94.49 -61.35
N ILE A 207 -39.07 -94.98 -61.02
CA ILE A 207 -39.29 -96.38 -60.58
C ILE A 207 -40.61 -96.95 -61.15
N PRO A 208 -40.63 -97.57 -62.34
CA PRO A 208 -41.89 -97.99 -62.98
C PRO A 208 -42.45 -99.36 -62.54
N ASP A 209 -41.59 -100.38 -62.39
CA ASP A 209 -42.01 -101.79 -62.32
C ASP A 209 -41.49 -102.50 -61.05
N LEU A 210 -42.26 -102.46 -59.94
CA LEU A 210 -41.83 -102.99 -58.63
C LEU A 210 -42.29 -104.43 -58.33
N ASP A 211 -43.27 -104.96 -59.07
CA ASP A 211 -44.05 -106.16 -58.67
C ASP A 211 -43.63 -107.50 -59.31
N ASP A 212 -42.74 -107.52 -60.32
CA ASP A 212 -42.63 -108.63 -61.30
C ASP A 212 -41.44 -109.62 -61.10
N TYR A 213 -40.89 -109.77 -59.89
CA TYR A 213 -39.55 -110.37 -59.69
C TYR A 213 -39.41 -111.60 -58.75
N LEU A 214 -40.45 -112.46 -58.60
CA LEU A 214 -40.42 -113.61 -57.67
C LEU A 214 -41.11 -114.91 -58.17
N VAL A 215 -40.37 -115.85 -58.80
CA VAL A 215 -40.77 -117.27 -58.98
C VAL A 215 -39.52 -118.19 -58.93
N GLN A 216 -39.67 -119.46 -58.51
CA GLN A 216 -38.64 -120.53 -58.54
C GLN A 216 -39.09 -121.69 -59.45
N ASP A 217 -38.15 -122.42 -60.07
CA ASP A 217 -38.26 -123.87 -60.37
C ASP A 217 -36.91 -124.45 -60.90
N ASP A 218 -36.92 -125.74 -61.30
CA ASP A 218 -35.85 -126.56 -61.90
C ASP A 218 -34.71 -127.07 -60.97
N LEU A 219 -34.99 -128.22 -60.34
CA LEU A 219 -34.05 -129.19 -59.77
C LEU A 219 -34.39 -130.61 -60.31
N ASP A 220 -33.52 -131.60 -60.05
CA ASP A 220 -33.61 -133.02 -60.45
C ASP A 220 -33.36 -133.40 -61.94
N ALA A 221 -32.22 -134.07 -62.22
CA ALA A 221 -32.05 -134.84 -63.47
C ALA A 221 -30.89 -135.87 -63.50
N ILE A 222 -29.68 -135.56 -63.01
CA ILE A 222 -28.45 -136.30 -63.37
C ILE A 222 -27.67 -136.81 -62.15
N ALA A 223 -28.10 -137.93 -61.56
CA ALA A 223 -27.39 -138.59 -60.45
C ALA A 223 -27.50 -140.13 -60.48
N ALA A 224 -26.56 -140.81 -61.17
CA ALA A 224 -26.18 -142.21 -60.93
C ALA A 224 -25.02 -142.66 -61.86
N ASN A 225 -23.94 -143.25 -61.31
CA ASN A 225 -23.37 -144.56 -61.74
C ASN A 225 -21.99 -144.97 -61.20
N PHE A 226 -21.28 -144.16 -60.40
CA PHE A 226 -20.03 -144.61 -59.76
C PHE A 226 -20.04 -144.36 -58.24
N VAL A 227 -20.08 -145.46 -57.48
CA VAL A 227 -20.10 -145.47 -56.01
C VAL A 227 -19.07 -146.49 -55.52
N ASP A 228 -18.12 -146.04 -54.71
CA ASP A 228 -17.22 -146.88 -53.92
C ASP A 228 -17.46 -146.57 -52.44
N VAL A 229 -17.98 -147.54 -51.70
CA VAL A 229 -18.58 -147.33 -50.38
C VAL A 229 -17.53 -147.12 -49.28
N ASP A 230 -16.33 -147.72 -49.40
CA ASP A 230 -15.28 -147.60 -48.37
C ASP A 230 -14.62 -146.21 -48.39
N LEU A 231 -14.51 -145.61 -49.58
CA LEU A 231 -14.01 -144.24 -49.74
C LEU A 231 -14.93 -143.22 -49.08
N PHE A 232 -16.26 -143.37 -49.22
CA PHE A 232 -17.23 -142.49 -48.57
C PHE A 232 -17.13 -142.55 -47.04
N ALA A 233 -17.10 -143.75 -46.44
CA ALA A 233 -17.04 -143.90 -44.99
C ALA A 233 -15.77 -143.28 -44.37
N ARG A 234 -14.62 -143.39 -45.06
CA ARG A 234 -13.37 -142.74 -44.63
C ARG A 234 -13.40 -141.23 -44.78
N LEU A 235 -14.00 -140.72 -45.87
CA LEU A 235 -14.13 -139.29 -46.10
C LEU A 235 -15.06 -138.65 -45.05
N GLU A 236 -16.14 -139.34 -44.68
CA GLU A 236 -17.11 -138.90 -43.67
C GLU A 236 -16.47 -138.77 -42.27
N VAL A 237 -15.66 -139.75 -41.85
CA VAL A 237 -14.91 -139.66 -40.57
C VAL A 237 -13.91 -138.51 -40.57
N LEU A 238 -13.12 -138.35 -41.64
CA LEU A 238 -12.10 -137.30 -41.73
C LEU A 238 -12.76 -135.89 -41.77
N LEU A 239 -13.91 -135.77 -42.44
CA LEU A 239 -14.70 -134.54 -42.46
C LEU A 239 -15.28 -134.23 -41.07
N ALA A 240 -15.71 -135.24 -40.31
CA ALA A 240 -16.17 -135.09 -38.93
C ALA A 240 -15.03 -134.69 -37.98
N GLU A 241 -13.84 -135.29 -38.09
CA GLU A 241 -12.66 -134.92 -37.30
C GLU A 241 -12.21 -133.49 -37.58
N ALA A 242 -12.09 -133.10 -38.86
CA ALA A 242 -11.74 -131.73 -39.25
C ALA A 242 -12.79 -130.69 -38.80
N SER A 243 -14.09 -131.05 -38.87
CA SER A 243 -15.15 -130.20 -38.33
C SER A 243 -15.07 -130.08 -36.81
N LEU A 244 -14.66 -131.13 -36.09
CA LEU A 244 -14.50 -131.11 -34.64
C LEU A 244 -13.31 -130.23 -34.21
N GLU A 245 -12.16 -130.37 -34.86
CA GLU A 245 -10.99 -129.49 -34.61
C GLU A 245 -11.29 -128.01 -34.91
N SER A 246 -12.02 -127.74 -36.00
CA SER A 246 -12.44 -126.39 -36.36
C SER A 246 -13.37 -125.80 -35.29
N ASN A 247 -14.38 -126.56 -34.83
CA ASN A 247 -15.28 -126.13 -33.77
C ASN A 247 -14.56 -125.89 -32.44
N VAL A 248 -13.65 -126.78 -32.02
CA VAL A 248 -12.83 -126.60 -30.80
C VAL A 248 -11.96 -125.34 -30.89
N THR A 249 -11.39 -125.05 -32.06
CA THR A 249 -10.58 -123.84 -32.28
C THR A 249 -11.44 -122.57 -32.18
N ILE A 250 -12.64 -122.59 -32.76
CA ILE A 250 -13.60 -121.48 -32.68
C ILE A 250 -14.08 -121.28 -31.25
N ASP A 251 -14.45 -122.34 -30.52
CA ASP A 251 -14.86 -122.26 -29.13
C ASP A 251 -13.76 -121.70 -28.22
N GLN A 252 -12.49 -122.07 -28.45
CA GLN A 252 -11.37 -121.51 -27.71
C GLN A 252 -11.21 -120.00 -28.00
N GLN A 253 -11.23 -119.58 -29.28
CA GLN A 253 -11.16 -118.15 -29.63
C GLN A 253 -12.33 -117.35 -29.06
N VAL A 254 -13.54 -117.90 -29.10
CA VAL A 254 -14.75 -117.31 -28.51
C VAL A 254 -14.64 -117.25 -26.98
N SER A 255 -14.00 -118.22 -26.33
CA SER A 255 -13.74 -118.19 -24.88
C SER A 255 -12.69 -117.14 -24.50
N GLU A 256 -11.61 -117.02 -25.27
CA GLU A 256 -10.58 -115.99 -25.08
C GLU A 256 -11.16 -114.58 -25.29
N LEU A 257 -12.00 -114.38 -26.32
CA LEU A 257 -12.74 -113.14 -26.53
C LEU A 257 -13.70 -112.81 -25.37
N LYS A 258 -14.44 -113.80 -24.85
CA LYS A 258 -15.31 -113.62 -23.66
C LYS A 258 -14.53 -113.21 -22.41
N VAL A 259 -13.32 -113.75 -22.21
CA VAL A 259 -12.44 -113.37 -21.10
C VAL A 259 -11.91 -111.94 -21.29
N GLY A 260 -11.45 -111.59 -22.49
CA GLY A 260 -10.99 -110.23 -22.81
C GLY A 260 -12.09 -109.18 -22.63
N ASP A 261 -13.30 -109.45 -23.13
CA ASP A 261 -14.50 -108.63 -22.95
C ASP A 261 -14.86 -108.47 -21.46
N ALA A 262 -14.85 -109.55 -20.67
CA ALA A 262 -15.07 -109.48 -19.23
C ALA A 262 -14.02 -108.64 -18.50
N THR A 263 -12.74 -108.73 -18.90
CA THR A 263 -11.66 -107.89 -18.35
C THR A 263 -11.84 -106.41 -18.74
N ILE A 264 -12.20 -106.10 -19.99
CA ILE A 264 -12.47 -104.72 -20.43
C ILE A 264 -13.64 -104.12 -19.65
N ARG A 265 -14.74 -104.86 -19.45
CA ARG A 265 -15.87 -104.43 -18.60
C ARG A 265 -15.43 -104.13 -17.17
N ALA A 266 -14.60 -105.00 -16.58
CA ALA A 266 -14.10 -104.81 -15.21
C ALA A 266 -13.19 -103.57 -15.09
N THR A 267 -12.30 -103.32 -16.06
CA THR A 267 -11.46 -102.12 -16.10
C THR A 267 -12.31 -100.85 -16.23
N ILE A 268 -13.23 -100.80 -17.19
CA ILE A 268 -14.13 -99.64 -17.40
C ILE A 268 -14.96 -99.36 -16.15
N GLN A 269 -15.48 -100.40 -15.48
CA GLN A 269 -16.26 -100.24 -14.26
C GLN A 269 -15.39 -99.73 -13.08
N ASN A 270 -14.14 -100.18 -12.96
CA ASN A 270 -13.21 -99.69 -11.96
C ASN A 270 -12.77 -98.23 -12.22
N GLU A 271 -12.49 -97.89 -13.48
CA GLU A 271 -12.18 -96.51 -13.89
C GLU A 271 -13.37 -95.58 -13.64
N TYR A 272 -14.60 -96.01 -13.95
CA TYR A 272 -15.82 -95.26 -13.66
C TYR A 272 -16.00 -94.98 -12.15
N TYR A 273 -15.85 -95.99 -11.28
CA TYR A 273 -15.90 -95.76 -9.83
C TYR A 273 -14.75 -94.87 -9.32
N THR A 274 -13.56 -94.97 -9.92
CA THR A 274 -12.41 -94.11 -9.59
C THR A 274 -12.67 -92.66 -9.99
N ALA A 275 -13.30 -92.43 -11.16
CA ALA A 275 -13.71 -91.10 -11.60
C ALA A 275 -14.80 -90.52 -10.68
N VAL A 276 -15.88 -91.26 -10.41
CA VAL A 276 -16.97 -90.81 -9.52
C VAL A 276 -16.47 -90.47 -8.12
N THR A 277 -15.62 -91.31 -7.51
CA THR A 277 -15.06 -91.01 -6.18
C THR A 277 -14.06 -89.84 -6.19
N THR A 278 -13.42 -89.57 -7.34
CA THR A 278 -12.59 -88.36 -7.52
C THR A 278 -13.47 -87.11 -7.65
N ASP A 279 -14.56 -87.16 -8.41
CA ASP A 279 -15.52 -86.06 -8.57
C ASP A 279 -16.24 -85.75 -7.25
N GLU A 280 -16.60 -86.77 -6.46
CA GLU A 280 -17.13 -86.61 -5.09
C GLU A 280 -16.11 -85.92 -4.17
N ALA A 281 -14.83 -86.29 -4.24
CA ALA A 281 -13.76 -85.66 -3.46
C ALA A 281 -13.50 -84.20 -3.89
N ILE A 282 -13.55 -83.91 -5.20
CA ILE A 282 -13.44 -82.55 -5.75
C ILE A 282 -14.65 -81.71 -5.31
N ALA A 283 -15.86 -82.24 -5.38
CA ALA A 283 -17.07 -81.55 -4.94
C ALA A 283 -17.03 -81.24 -3.42
N ALA A 284 -16.55 -82.19 -2.60
CA ALA A 284 -16.33 -81.97 -1.17
C ALA A 284 -15.27 -80.90 -0.88
N ALA A 285 -14.16 -80.88 -1.64
CA ALA A 285 -13.13 -79.85 -1.52
C ALA A 285 -13.66 -78.46 -1.91
N VAL A 286 -14.45 -78.37 -3.00
CA VAL A 286 -15.11 -77.13 -3.44
C VAL A 286 -16.08 -76.61 -2.38
N GLN A 287 -16.86 -77.47 -1.73
CA GLN A 287 -17.76 -77.05 -0.64
C GLN A 287 -16.98 -76.57 0.61
N THR A 288 -15.86 -77.21 0.95
CA THR A 288 -14.99 -76.76 2.06
C THR A 288 -14.41 -75.37 1.77
N VAL A 289 -13.80 -75.17 0.60
CA VAL A 289 -13.26 -73.86 0.17
C VAL A 289 -14.38 -72.81 0.12
N LYS A 290 -15.57 -73.18 -0.34
CA LYS A 290 -16.73 -72.29 -0.33
C LYS A 290 -17.15 -71.88 1.09
N ALA A 291 -17.13 -72.79 2.07
CA ALA A 291 -17.43 -72.47 3.45
C ALA A 291 -16.37 -71.52 4.08
N GLU A 292 -15.09 -71.76 3.82
CA GLU A 292 -13.98 -70.91 4.28
C GLU A 292 -14.05 -69.48 3.70
N ILE A 293 -14.62 -69.31 2.50
CA ILE A 293 -14.83 -68.01 1.86
C ILE A 293 -16.15 -67.35 2.31
N GLU A 294 -17.27 -68.09 2.31
CA GLU A 294 -18.63 -67.53 2.33
C GLU A 294 -19.40 -67.63 3.66
N ASP A 295 -19.05 -68.52 4.60
CA ASP A 295 -19.89 -68.78 5.79
C ASP A 295 -20.22 -67.47 6.56
N PRO A 296 -21.50 -67.03 6.59
CA PRO A 296 -21.87 -65.77 7.23
C PRO A 296 -21.75 -65.75 8.76
N ASN A 297 -21.62 -66.90 9.41
CA ASN A 297 -21.78 -67.04 10.86
C ASN A 297 -20.49 -67.48 11.60
N GLY A 298 -19.45 -67.85 10.85
CA GLY A 298 -18.16 -68.31 11.36
C GLY A 298 -17.03 -67.30 11.16
N SER A 299 -15.80 -67.81 11.07
CA SER A 299 -14.57 -67.02 10.84
C SER A 299 -14.14 -66.99 9.37
N SER A 300 -15.09 -67.08 8.44
CA SER A 300 -14.82 -67.05 6.99
C SER A 300 -14.19 -65.72 6.55
N LEU A 301 -13.57 -65.71 5.37
CA LEU A 301 -13.01 -64.49 4.79
C LEU A 301 -14.10 -63.42 4.59
N GLY A 302 -15.29 -63.83 4.13
CA GLY A 302 -16.46 -62.96 3.96
C GLY A 302 -17.16 -62.52 5.26
N ALA A 303 -16.88 -63.17 6.39
CA ALA A 303 -17.27 -62.70 7.73
C ALA A 303 -16.24 -61.71 8.30
N LEU A 304 -14.95 -62.00 8.14
CA LEU A 304 -13.86 -61.13 8.59
C LEU A 304 -13.93 -59.75 7.90
N ILE A 305 -14.06 -59.73 6.57
CA ILE A 305 -14.20 -58.50 5.77
C ILE A 305 -15.44 -57.69 6.18
N ARG A 306 -16.55 -58.36 6.52
CA ARG A 306 -17.75 -57.67 7.03
C ARG A 306 -17.53 -57.02 8.39
N ASN A 307 -16.83 -57.68 9.30
CA ASN A 307 -16.52 -57.14 10.62
C ASN A 307 -15.54 -55.95 10.54
N GLU A 308 -14.56 -56.03 9.65
CA GLU A 308 -13.63 -54.93 9.36
C GLU A 308 -14.35 -53.74 8.70
N TYR A 309 -15.28 -53.98 7.77
CA TYR A 309 -16.14 -52.94 7.20
C TYR A 309 -17.03 -52.25 8.25
N VAL A 310 -17.65 -53.00 9.17
CA VAL A 310 -18.40 -52.44 10.30
C VAL A 310 -17.50 -51.58 11.22
N THR A 311 -16.23 -51.96 11.39
CA THR A 311 -15.25 -51.18 12.16
C THR A 311 -14.87 -49.86 11.46
N ASN A 312 -14.86 -49.82 10.13
CA ASN A 312 -14.70 -48.57 9.38
C ASN A 312 -15.92 -47.64 9.55
N VAL A 313 -17.15 -48.18 9.58
CA VAL A 313 -18.36 -47.38 9.83
C VAL A 313 -18.35 -46.75 11.22
N THR A 314 -17.86 -47.44 12.26
CA THR A 314 -17.72 -46.82 13.60
C THR A 314 -16.60 -45.78 13.65
N PHE A 315 -15.55 -45.93 12.84
CA PHE A 315 -14.50 -44.91 12.68
C PHE A 315 -15.01 -43.65 11.94
N GLU A 316 -15.86 -43.80 10.92
CA GLU A 316 -16.54 -42.67 10.27
C GLU A 316 -17.49 -41.94 11.22
N GLN A 317 -18.23 -42.67 12.07
CA GLN A 317 -19.08 -42.09 13.11
C GLN A 317 -18.26 -41.32 14.15
N ALA A 318 -17.11 -41.86 14.59
CA ALA A 318 -16.20 -41.17 15.50
C ALA A 318 -15.60 -39.89 14.88
N GLN A 319 -15.23 -39.92 13.59
CA GLN A 319 -14.80 -38.73 12.86
C GLN A 319 -15.92 -37.68 12.75
N ALA A 320 -17.16 -38.10 12.50
CA ALA A 320 -18.30 -37.20 12.41
C ALA A 320 -18.60 -36.51 13.76
N GLN A 321 -18.51 -37.25 14.88
CA GLN A 321 -18.62 -36.71 16.23
C GLN A 321 -17.50 -35.74 16.55
N LEU A 322 -16.23 -36.12 16.33
CA LEU A 322 -15.07 -35.25 16.55
C LEU A 322 -15.14 -33.97 15.70
N LYS A 323 -15.67 -34.06 14.47
CA LYS A 323 -15.89 -32.89 13.60
C LYS A 323 -17.00 -31.97 14.12
N GLN A 324 -18.08 -32.51 14.69
CA GLN A 324 -19.13 -31.71 15.33
C GLN A 324 -18.62 -31.03 16.61
N GLU A 325 -17.89 -31.76 17.46
CA GLU A 325 -17.28 -31.22 18.68
C GLU A 325 -16.25 -30.13 18.36
N LEU A 326 -15.37 -30.36 17.37
CA LEU A 326 -14.41 -29.35 16.92
C LEU A 326 -15.11 -28.12 16.32
N GLN A 327 -16.19 -28.30 15.55
CA GLN A 327 -16.97 -27.17 15.03
C GLN A 327 -17.63 -26.38 16.17
N SER A 328 -18.27 -27.05 17.13
CA SER A 328 -18.89 -26.38 18.29
C SER A 328 -17.86 -25.58 19.10
N ASN A 329 -16.65 -26.12 19.31
CA ASN A 329 -15.56 -25.41 19.97
C ASN A 329 -15.06 -24.22 19.15
N ILE A 330 -15.00 -24.33 17.82
CA ILE A 330 -14.66 -23.21 16.92
C ILE A 330 -15.73 -22.12 16.97
N ASP A 331 -17.01 -22.49 17.00
CA ASP A 331 -18.15 -21.57 17.03
C ASP A 331 -18.21 -20.82 18.37
N ASP A 332 -18.02 -21.51 19.51
CA ASP A 332 -17.95 -20.90 20.84
C ASP A 332 -16.73 -19.98 21.01
N VAL A 333 -15.56 -20.37 20.49
CA VAL A 333 -14.36 -19.51 20.49
C VAL A 333 -14.58 -18.29 19.58
N SER A 334 -15.22 -18.46 18.43
CA SER A 334 -15.55 -17.35 17.51
C SER A 334 -16.56 -16.39 18.12
N SER A 335 -17.57 -16.91 18.81
CA SER A 335 -18.56 -16.13 19.58
C SER A 335 -17.89 -15.35 20.71
N THR A 336 -17.01 -16.00 21.48
CA THR A 336 -16.23 -15.37 22.56
C THR A 336 -15.36 -14.24 22.02
N LEU A 337 -14.53 -14.53 21.00
CA LEU A 337 -13.65 -13.55 20.37
C LEU A 337 -14.41 -12.36 19.76
N THR A 338 -15.62 -12.60 19.21
CA THR A 338 -16.50 -11.54 18.69
C THR A 338 -17.04 -10.66 19.81
N ASN A 339 -17.48 -11.25 20.93
CA ASN A 339 -17.95 -10.50 22.10
C ASN A 339 -16.82 -9.71 22.78
N ASP A 340 -15.63 -10.31 22.91
CA ASP A 340 -14.42 -9.63 23.42
C ASP A 340 -14.06 -8.44 22.53
N TYR A 341 -14.02 -8.63 21.20
CA TYR A 341 -13.75 -7.55 20.24
C TYR A 341 -14.76 -6.39 20.36
N TYR A 342 -16.07 -6.68 20.41
CA TYR A 342 -17.08 -5.64 20.63
C TYR A 342 -16.98 -4.97 22.01
N THR A 343 -16.49 -5.68 23.03
CA THR A 343 -16.32 -5.15 24.39
C THR A 343 -15.09 -4.25 24.48
N SER A 344 -13.96 -4.66 23.89
CA SER A 344 -12.77 -3.82 23.72
C SER A 344 -13.08 -2.56 22.91
N ALA A 345 -13.74 -2.68 21.75
CA ALA A 345 -14.11 -1.53 20.93
C ALA A 345 -14.96 -0.50 21.70
N LYS A 346 -15.97 -0.94 22.45
CA LYS A 346 -16.78 -0.06 23.32
C LYS A 346 -15.98 0.54 24.48
N THR A 347 -14.99 -0.17 24.99
CA THR A 347 -14.10 0.33 26.05
C THR A 347 -13.15 1.39 25.49
N ASP A 348 -12.61 1.19 24.29
CA ASP A 348 -11.78 2.18 23.59
C ASP A 348 -12.60 3.43 23.21
N GLU A 349 -13.85 3.27 22.76
CA GLU A 349 -14.79 4.39 22.55
C GLU A 349 -15.07 5.17 23.84
N ALA A 350 -15.34 4.48 24.95
CA ALA A 350 -15.57 5.11 26.25
C ALA A 350 -14.31 5.83 26.79
N ILE A 351 -13.12 5.24 26.61
CA ILE A 351 -11.84 5.87 26.96
C ILE A 351 -11.58 7.10 26.08
N ALA A 352 -11.90 7.05 24.79
CA ALA A 352 -11.78 8.20 23.89
C ALA A 352 -12.74 9.34 24.26
N GLN A 353 -13.99 9.01 24.65
CA GLN A 353 -14.96 9.99 25.16
C GLN A 353 -14.47 10.63 26.47
N ALA A 354 -14.15 9.84 27.49
CA ALA A 354 -13.66 10.33 28.78
C ALA A 354 -12.36 11.16 28.66
N LYS A 355 -11.47 10.80 27.72
CA LYS A 355 -10.27 11.60 27.40
C LYS A 355 -10.59 12.94 26.73
N THR A 356 -11.66 12.99 25.93
CA THR A 356 -12.13 14.23 25.28
C THR A 356 -12.79 15.16 26.30
N GLU A 357 -13.64 14.62 27.18
CA GLU A 357 -14.24 15.34 28.30
C GLU A 357 -13.16 15.91 29.24
N LEU A 358 -12.20 15.09 29.67
CA LEU A 358 -11.09 15.52 30.51
C LEU A 358 -10.23 16.61 29.85
N SER A 359 -10.05 16.58 28.52
CA SER A 359 -9.37 17.66 27.80
C SER A 359 -10.18 18.96 27.84
N SER A 360 -11.50 18.88 27.62
CA SER A 360 -12.40 20.03 27.71
C SER A 360 -12.45 20.64 29.11
N ASP A 361 -12.43 19.81 30.16
CA ASP A 361 -12.36 20.27 31.55
C ASP A 361 -11.02 20.95 31.86
N ILE A 362 -9.90 20.38 31.38
CA ILE A 362 -8.57 20.99 31.52
C ILE A 362 -8.50 22.34 30.79
N ASP A 363 -9.01 22.43 29.56
CA ASP A 363 -9.03 23.66 28.78
C ASP A 363 -9.95 24.72 29.42
N GLY A 364 -11.10 24.30 29.97
CA GLY A 364 -11.99 25.14 30.76
C GLY A 364 -11.35 25.65 32.06
N ILE A 365 -10.60 24.81 32.77
CA ILE A 365 -9.84 25.19 33.96
C ILE A 365 -8.71 26.16 33.59
N ASN A 366 -7.98 25.91 32.49
CA ASN A 366 -6.93 26.80 32.00
C ASN A 366 -7.48 28.18 31.61
N ALA A 367 -8.61 28.23 30.92
CA ALA A 367 -9.29 29.49 30.57
C ALA A 367 -9.71 30.25 31.84
N ASN A 368 -10.38 29.60 32.80
CA ASN A 368 -10.75 30.21 34.08
C ASN A 368 -9.54 30.69 34.89
N LEU A 369 -8.44 29.93 34.92
CA LEU A 369 -7.21 30.31 35.62
C LEU A 369 -6.54 31.52 34.96
N SER A 370 -6.51 31.57 33.63
CA SER A 370 -5.98 32.70 32.86
C SER A 370 -6.82 33.96 33.06
N THR A 371 -8.15 33.86 33.02
CA THR A 371 -9.07 34.97 33.33
C THR A 371 -8.92 35.48 34.76
N ASN A 372 -8.85 34.58 35.76
CA ASN A 372 -8.62 34.97 37.15
C ASN A 372 -7.25 35.62 37.37
N TYR A 373 -6.21 35.18 36.65
CA TYR A 373 -4.90 35.82 36.69
C TYR A 373 -4.95 37.24 36.10
N LEU A 374 -5.55 37.42 34.92
CA LEU A 374 -5.70 38.72 34.27
C LEU A 374 -6.50 39.69 35.16
N THR A 375 -7.68 39.27 35.63
CA THR A 375 -8.54 40.07 36.51
C THR A 375 -7.82 40.47 37.80
N LYS A 376 -6.95 39.60 38.34
CA LYS A 376 -6.12 39.91 39.50
C LYS A 376 -5.02 40.93 39.20
N VAL A 377 -4.40 40.88 38.01
CA VAL A 377 -3.44 41.90 37.58
C VAL A 377 -4.14 43.25 37.40
N GLU A 378 -5.26 43.29 36.67
CA GLU A 378 -6.07 44.49 36.48
C GLU A 378 -6.54 45.10 37.82
N THR A 379 -6.95 44.25 38.77
CA THR A 379 -7.32 44.67 40.13
C THR A 379 -6.13 45.23 40.90
N ASN A 380 -4.95 44.60 40.81
CA ASN A 380 -3.73 45.09 41.46
C ASN A 380 -3.27 46.43 40.89
N ASP A 381 -3.31 46.60 39.57
CA ASP A 381 -2.90 47.83 38.89
C ASP A 381 -3.88 48.98 39.21
N ALA A 382 -5.19 48.69 39.28
CA ALA A 382 -6.20 49.64 39.74
C ALA A 382 -6.00 50.05 41.21
N ILE A 383 -5.68 49.10 42.10
CA ILE A 383 -5.35 49.37 43.50
C ILE A 383 -4.07 50.21 43.60
N SER A 384 -3.02 49.89 42.85
CA SER A 384 -1.77 50.65 42.85
C SER A 384 -2.00 52.08 42.35
N THR A 385 -2.80 52.25 41.30
CA THR A 385 -3.17 53.56 40.76
C THR A 385 -3.94 54.39 41.80
N ALA A 386 -4.92 53.78 42.49
CA ALA A 386 -5.67 54.44 43.56
C ALA A 386 -4.80 54.83 44.76
N ILE A 387 -3.82 54.00 45.14
CA ILE A 387 -2.84 54.32 46.19
C ILE A 387 -1.96 55.51 45.76
N SER A 388 -1.42 55.51 44.55
CA SER A 388 -0.59 56.63 44.05
C SER A 388 -1.38 57.93 43.91
N GLN A 389 -2.65 57.88 43.50
CA GLN A 389 -3.53 59.05 43.49
C GLN A 389 -3.75 59.57 44.91
N SER A 390 -4.16 58.71 45.85
CA SER A 390 -4.40 59.11 47.25
C SER A 390 -3.15 59.65 47.96
N GLN A 391 -1.96 59.14 47.63
CA GLN A 391 -0.68 59.70 48.09
C GLN A 391 -0.40 61.09 47.49
N THR A 392 -0.77 61.32 46.23
CA THR A 392 -0.63 62.62 45.55
C THR A 392 -1.59 63.64 46.17
N ASP A 393 -2.86 63.28 46.33
CA ASP A 393 -3.90 64.13 46.91
C ASP A 393 -3.54 64.53 48.35
N PHE A 394 -3.14 63.56 49.18
CA PHE A 394 -2.72 63.82 50.57
C PHE A 394 -1.46 64.69 50.65
N THR A 395 -0.53 64.56 49.69
CA THR A 395 0.66 65.43 49.63
C THR A 395 0.26 66.87 49.27
N ALA A 396 -0.67 67.05 48.33
CA ALA A 396 -1.18 68.36 47.95
C ALA A 396 -1.94 69.03 49.11
N GLU A 397 -2.84 68.32 49.80
CA GLU A 397 -3.51 68.82 51.02
C GLU A 397 -2.50 69.21 52.10
N LEU A 398 -1.46 68.39 52.32
CA LEU A 398 -0.42 68.65 53.31
C LEU A 398 0.40 69.91 52.96
N ASP A 399 0.71 70.13 51.68
CA ASP A 399 1.44 71.31 51.21
C ASP A 399 0.57 72.58 51.22
N GLU A 400 -0.73 72.48 50.90
CA GLU A 400 -1.68 73.57 51.10
C GLU A 400 -1.81 73.95 52.59
N ILE A 401 -1.86 72.96 53.50
CA ILE A 401 -1.87 73.20 54.95
C ILE A 401 -0.57 73.88 55.41
N LYS A 402 0.61 73.47 54.90
CA LYS A 402 1.89 74.15 55.18
C LYS A 402 1.87 75.60 54.70
N ALA A 403 1.40 75.85 53.48
CA ALA A 403 1.33 77.18 52.89
C ALA A 403 0.40 78.09 53.70
N ASN A 404 -0.81 77.62 54.01
CA ASN A 404 -1.78 78.35 54.85
C ASN A 404 -1.22 78.61 56.26
N LEU A 405 -0.54 77.64 56.87
CA LEU A 405 0.09 77.83 58.19
C LEU A 405 1.21 78.88 58.13
N SER A 406 2.09 78.82 57.12
CA SER A 406 3.17 79.81 56.94
C SER A 406 2.61 81.21 56.69
N GLN A 407 1.56 81.35 55.87
CA GLN A 407 0.90 82.63 55.62
C GLN A 407 0.28 83.20 56.90
N ASN A 408 -0.40 82.38 57.72
CA ASN A 408 -0.92 82.81 59.02
C ASN A 408 0.20 83.24 59.99
N TYR A 409 1.38 82.60 59.95
CA TYR A 409 2.54 83.01 60.74
C TYR A 409 3.11 84.36 60.27
N PHE A 410 3.25 84.58 58.96
CA PHE A 410 3.69 85.87 58.41
C PHE A 410 2.70 87.00 58.73
N THR A 411 1.42 86.83 58.42
CA THR A 411 0.40 87.85 58.69
C THR A 411 0.27 88.16 60.18
N LYS A 412 0.49 87.19 61.07
CA LYS A 412 0.57 87.44 62.52
C LYS A 412 1.85 88.18 62.92
N ALA A 413 2.99 87.95 62.26
CA ALA A 413 4.22 88.70 62.50
C ALA A 413 4.07 90.16 62.06
N GLU A 414 3.55 90.39 60.84
CA GLU A 414 3.23 91.73 60.29
C GLU A 414 2.26 92.48 61.22
N THR A 415 1.16 91.83 61.64
CA THR A 415 0.19 92.41 62.59
C THR A 415 0.84 92.79 63.93
N ASN A 416 1.76 91.96 64.44
CA ASN A 416 2.47 92.28 65.69
C ASN A 416 3.45 93.46 65.52
N GLU A 417 4.08 93.60 64.35
CA GLU A 417 5.00 94.70 64.04
C GLU A 417 4.25 96.02 63.83
N GLU A 418 3.09 96.00 63.17
CA GLU A 418 2.16 97.15 63.10
C GLU A 418 1.66 97.56 64.49
N ILE A 419 1.27 96.59 65.34
CA ILE A 419 0.86 96.86 66.72
C ILE A 419 2.02 97.46 67.53
N SER A 420 3.23 96.91 67.43
CA SER A 420 4.41 97.43 68.12
C SER A 420 4.75 98.85 67.68
N THR A 421 4.68 99.12 66.37
CA THR A 421 4.90 100.46 65.79
C THR A 421 3.84 101.45 66.28
N SER A 422 2.58 101.03 66.33
CA SER A 422 1.46 101.82 66.82
C SER A 422 1.58 102.14 68.32
N ILE A 423 2.06 101.19 69.12
CA ILE A 423 2.36 101.40 70.55
C ILE A 423 3.47 102.45 70.70
N SER A 424 4.61 102.31 70.02
CA SER A 424 5.70 103.29 70.15
C SER A 424 5.35 104.67 69.59
N ALA A 425 4.44 104.76 68.61
CA ALA A 425 3.87 106.04 68.18
C ALA A 425 2.99 106.68 69.28
N LEU A 426 2.13 105.89 69.94
CA LEU A 426 1.31 106.37 71.07
C LEU A 426 2.16 106.74 72.29
N GLU A 427 3.23 105.99 72.59
CA GLU A 427 4.20 106.33 73.64
C GLU A 427 4.90 107.66 73.33
N THR A 428 5.28 107.88 72.06
CA THR A 428 5.93 109.13 71.62
C THR A 428 4.98 110.33 71.72
N GLU A 429 3.74 110.19 71.26
CA GLU A 429 2.73 111.26 71.35
C GLU A 429 2.38 111.58 72.81
N LEU A 430 2.20 110.56 73.66
CA LEU A 430 1.94 110.75 75.08
C LEU A 430 3.13 111.40 75.81
N SER A 431 4.37 111.05 75.46
CA SER A 431 5.56 111.77 75.93
C SER A 431 5.57 113.22 75.46
N SER A 432 5.16 113.50 74.21
CA SER A 432 5.06 114.86 73.67
C SER A 432 3.98 115.68 74.39
N GLU A 433 2.81 115.10 74.69
CA GLU A 433 1.78 115.74 75.52
C GLU A 433 2.28 116.00 76.94
N ILE A 434 2.98 115.03 77.56
CA ILE A 434 3.55 115.18 78.90
C ILE A 434 4.63 116.28 78.92
N ASP A 435 5.49 116.36 77.92
CA ASP A 435 6.50 117.43 77.80
C ASP A 435 5.85 118.78 77.44
N GLY A 436 4.77 118.80 76.67
CA GLY A 436 3.95 119.99 76.39
C GLY A 436 3.25 120.52 77.65
N ILE A 437 2.70 119.63 78.49
CA ILE A 437 2.11 119.97 79.78
C ILE A 437 3.19 120.39 80.77
N SER A 438 4.33 119.70 80.81
CA SER A 438 5.45 120.00 81.72
C SER A 438 6.11 121.32 81.38
N SER A 439 6.32 121.61 80.10
CA SER A 439 6.82 122.90 79.62
C SER A 439 5.78 124.00 79.80
N THR A 440 4.48 123.74 79.62
CA THR A 440 3.41 124.71 79.94
C THR A 440 3.35 125.02 81.44
N LEU A 441 3.47 124.02 82.31
CA LEU A 441 3.50 124.19 83.76
C LEU A 441 4.78 124.91 84.21
N SER A 442 5.93 124.56 83.64
CA SER A 442 7.20 125.24 83.86
C SER A 442 7.14 126.69 83.38
N ASN A 443 6.63 126.95 82.18
CA ASN A 443 6.40 128.30 81.66
C ASN A 443 5.41 129.09 82.51
N ASN A 444 4.36 128.47 83.05
CA ASN A 444 3.45 129.14 83.99
C ASN A 444 4.14 129.43 85.33
N TYR A 445 5.00 128.53 85.83
CA TYR A 445 5.78 128.76 87.04
C TYR A 445 6.82 129.86 86.85
N TYR A 446 7.60 129.82 85.76
CA TYR A 446 8.56 130.87 85.40
C TYR A 446 7.86 132.19 85.08
N THR A 447 6.76 132.21 84.32
CA THR A 447 5.98 133.42 84.05
C THR A 447 5.41 133.98 85.34
N LYS A 448 4.96 133.14 86.28
CA LYS A 448 4.56 133.61 87.62
C LYS A 448 5.75 134.16 88.39
N THR A 449 6.85 133.44 88.55
CA THR A 449 8.05 133.90 89.28
C THR A 449 8.65 135.17 88.65
N GLN A 450 8.59 135.30 87.33
CA GLN A 450 9.01 136.48 86.58
C GLN A 450 7.94 137.58 86.61
N THR A 451 6.66 137.29 86.86
CA THR A 451 5.63 138.30 87.14
C THR A 451 5.76 138.82 88.57
N ASP A 452 5.89 137.95 89.56
CA ASP A 452 6.18 138.29 90.96
C ASP A 452 7.52 139.07 91.05
N GLY A 453 8.52 138.61 90.29
CA GLY A 453 9.82 139.28 90.10
C GLY A 453 9.69 140.63 89.39
N ASN A 454 8.98 140.71 88.27
CA ASN A 454 8.72 141.96 87.55
C ASN A 454 7.84 142.92 88.36
N ILE A 455 6.97 142.45 89.26
CA ILE A 455 6.23 143.29 90.21
C ILE A 455 7.20 143.86 91.26
N SER A 456 8.08 143.03 91.83
CA SER A 456 9.13 143.47 92.75
C SER A 456 10.08 144.49 92.09
N THR A 457 10.56 144.17 90.88
CA THR A 457 11.40 145.05 90.06
C THR A 457 10.63 146.27 89.55
N ALA A 458 9.33 146.21 89.28
CA ALA A 458 8.53 147.39 88.92
C ALA A 458 8.19 148.26 90.12
N VAL A 459 8.16 147.73 91.35
CA VAL A 459 8.12 148.55 92.57
C VAL A 459 9.49 149.24 92.75
N ALA A 460 10.59 148.50 92.69
CA ALA A 460 11.94 149.06 92.81
C ALA A 460 12.31 149.99 91.65
N SER A 461 11.76 149.76 90.45
CA SER A 461 11.95 150.61 89.27
C SER A 461 10.89 151.69 89.16
N ALA A 462 9.74 151.61 89.83
CA ALA A 462 8.91 152.80 90.04
C ALA A 462 9.65 153.77 90.98
N GLN A 463 10.31 153.26 92.02
CA GLN A 463 11.24 154.05 92.83
C GLN A 463 12.38 154.62 91.97
N SER A 464 13.08 153.80 91.19
CA SER A 464 14.31 154.25 90.50
C SER A 464 14.14 154.86 89.10
N HIS A 465 13.00 154.68 88.42
CA HIS A 465 12.65 155.44 87.20
C HIS A 465 12.26 156.88 87.56
N LEU A 466 11.62 157.08 88.73
CA LEU A 466 11.48 158.42 89.34
C LEU A 466 12.84 159.06 89.66
N GLU A 467 13.89 158.27 89.89
CA GLU A 467 15.28 158.75 90.05
C GLU A 467 16.02 158.90 88.70
N SER A 468 15.64 158.18 87.63
CA SER A 468 16.48 157.96 86.44
C SER A 468 15.94 158.50 85.10
N GLU A 469 14.63 158.81 84.96
CA GLU A 469 14.13 159.68 83.86
C GLU A 469 14.90 161.01 83.81
N ILE A 470 15.35 161.45 84.99
CA ILE A 470 16.18 162.64 85.23
C ILE A 470 17.51 162.61 84.46
N ASP A 471 18.07 161.42 84.18
CA ASP A 471 19.41 161.24 83.61
C ASP A 471 19.44 160.65 82.17
N GLY A 472 18.46 159.81 81.81
CA GLY A 472 18.64 158.75 80.80
C GLY A 472 18.60 159.13 79.32
N VAL A 473 17.85 160.16 78.91
CA VAL A 473 17.57 160.54 77.49
C VAL A 473 18.85 160.90 76.67
N LYS A 474 19.97 161.03 77.36
CA LYS A 474 21.21 161.72 76.98
C LYS A 474 22.15 161.01 75.99
N SER A 475 21.92 159.74 75.64
CA SER A 475 23.00 158.85 75.13
C SER A 475 22.73 158.09 73.81
N SER A 476 21.58 157.43 73.65
CA SER A 476 21.43 156.25 72.78
C SER A 476 21.39 156.49 71.26
N VAL A 477 21.60 157.72 70.77
CA VAL A 477 21.60 158.08 69.34
C VAL A 477 22.78 157.47 68.57
N THR A 478 23.82 157.01 69.27
CA THR A 478 25.18 156.96 68.74
C THR A 478 25.55 155.72 67.89
N GLN A 479 24.88 154.56 68.04
CA GLN A 479 25.55 153.27 67.76
C GLN A 479 24.99 152.35 66.65
N ILE A 480 23.85 152.67 66.01
CA ILE A 480 23.16 151.75 65.06
C ILE A 480 23.86 151.61 63.67
N SER A 481 24.93 152.36 63.41
CA SER A 481 25.34 152.75 62.05
C SER A 481 26.02 151.70 61.12
N ASN A 482 26.42 150.50 61.58
CA ASN A 482 27.69 149.91 61.06
C ASN A 482 27.72 148.47 60.44
N THR A 483 26.63 147.68 60.32
CA THR A 483 26.79 146.19 60.26
C THR A 483 26.09 145.39 59.11
N VAL A 484 25.86 145.94 57.90
CA VAL A 484 25.08 145.22 56.84
C VAL A 484 25.80 145.07 55.48
N ALA A 485 26.46 143.92 55.19
CA ALA A 485 27.05 143.60 53.86
C ALA A 485 27.43 142.10 53.59
N SER A 486 27.23 141.61 52.32
CA SER A 486 27.82 140.41 51.58
C SER A 486 27.03 139.06 51.39
N ASN A 487 27.31 138.29 50.28
CA ASN A 487 26.53 137.21 49.54
C ASN A 487 27.44 136.34 48.56
N GLN A 488 27.14 135.26 47.76
CA GLN A 488 26.11 134.16 47.53
C GLN A 488 26.56 133.14 46.38
N GLY A 489 25.86 131.99 46.12
CA GLY A 489 25.88 131.10 44.88
C GLY A 489 26.60 129.70 44.94
N GLU A 490 26.55 128.69 44.01
CA GLU A 490 25.64 128.18 42.91
C GLU A 490 26.13 126.79 42.29
N PHE A 491 25.47 126.09 41.30
CA PHE A 491 25.72 124.64 40.90
C PHE A 491 25.24 124.11 39.49
N GLU A 492 25.78 122.99 38.92
CA GLU A 492 25.17 122.12 37.82
C GLU A 492 25.83 120.69 37.64
N ALA A 493 25.30 119.72 36.82
CA ALA A 493 25.64 118.25 36.91
C ALA A 493 25.59 117.31 35.64
N LEU A 494 26.10 116.05 35.75
CA LEU A 494 26.22 114.97 34.70
C LEU A 494 26.42 113.56 35.36
N TRP A 495 25.89 112.42 34.86
CA TRP A 495 26.07 111.05 35.47
C TRP A 495 26.34 109.86 34.50
N GLY A 496 27.17 108.90 34.96
CA GLY A 496 27.46 107.59 34.34
C GLY A 496 28.77 106.96 34.88
N VAL A 497 28.86 105.63 35.06
CA VAL A 497 30.01 104.95 35.73
C VAL A 497 30.83 104.08 34.76
N LYS A 498 32.15 104.08 34.94
CA LYS A 498 33.13 103.21 34.23
C LYS A 498 34.02 102.47 35.24
N ALA A 499 34.55 101.30 34.86
CA ALA A 499 35.56 100.58 35.62
C ALA A 499 36.68 100.05 34.70
N SER A 500 37.94 100.19 35.15
CA SER A 500 39.13 99.82 34.38
C SER A 500 40.09 99.02 35.25
N ALA A 501 40.67 97.95 34.71
CA ALA A 501 41.61 97.08 35.42
C ALA A 501 42.81 96.74 34.53
N GLY A 502 43.88 97.53 34.63
CA GLY A 502 44.98 97.49 33.66
C GLY A 502 44.50 97.94 32.27
N ASP A 503 44.99 97.30 31.22
CA ASP A 503 44.62 97.60 29.82
C ASP A 503 43.20 97.12 29.43
N LEU A 504 42.45 96.53 30.37
CA LEU A 504 41.08 96.05 30.16
C LEU A 504 40.05 97.09 30.65
N GLU A 505 39.37 97.75 29.72
CA GLU A 505 38.15 98.51 30.00
C GLU A 505 36.91 97.59 29.92
N ALA A 506 36.12 97.59 30.99
CA ALA A 506 34.81 96.96 31.05
C ALA A 506 33.73 98.03 31.26
N SER A 507 32.58 97.89 30.61
CA SER A 507 31.49 98.87 30.74
C SER A 507 30.11 98.24 30.70
N ILE A 508 29.20 98.90 31.43
CA ILE A 508 27.78 98.59 31.55
C ILE A 508 27.01 99.90 31.37
N GLY A 509 25.92 99.88 30.61
CA GLY A 509 25.14 101.10 30.39
C GLY A 509 23.82 100.87 29.66
N LEU A 510 22.84 101.72 29.98
CA LEU A 510 21.57 101.84 29.29
C LEU A 510 21.69 102.96 28.25
N VAL A 511 21.64 102.60 26.97
CA VAL A 511 21.76 103.58 25.87
C VAL A 511 20.45 103.61 25.08
N ALA A 512 19.61 104.60 25.38
CA ALA A 512 18.48 104.96 24.54
C ALA A 512 19.01 105.79 23.36
N LYS A 513 19.12 105.18 22.17
CA LYS A 513 19.42 105.91 20.94
C LYS A 513 18.13 106.53 20.41
N SER A 514 18.10 107.86 20.27
CA SER A 514 17.09 108.56 19.48
C SER A 514 17.71 109.00 18.17
N ASN A 515 17.22 108.44 17.07
CA ASN A 515 17.53 108.84 15.70
C ASN A 515 16.35 109.60 15.05
N GLY A 516 15.60 110.35 15.87
CA GLY A 516 14.74 111.45 15.42
C GLY A 516 13.33 111.09 14.93
N ALA A 517 12.93 109.81 14.93
CA ALA A 517 11.63 109.37 14.42
C ALA A 517 10.86 108.38 15.31
N GLY A 518 11.49 107.79 16.33
CA GLY A 518 10.89 106.78 17.22
C GLY A 518 11.90 106.23 18.22
N ILE A 519 11.44 105.53 19.27
CA ILE A 519 12.29 104.84 20.26
C ILE A 519 12.11 103.33 20.08
N ASP A 520 12.77 102.78 19.06
CA ASP A 520 12.63 101.36 18.67
C ASP A 520 13.74 100.46 19.23
N ASN A 521 14.30 100.83 20.40
CA ASN A 521 14.78 99.96 21.49
C ASN A 521 15.76 100.71 22.43
N ALA A 522 15.69 100.42 23.72
CA ALA A 522 16.76 100.71 24.67
C ALA A 522 17.69 99.48 24.75
N TYR A 523 18.98 99.66 24.50
CA TYR A 523 19.96 98.57 24.53
C TYR A 523 20.72 98.56 25.85
N PHE A 524 20.75 97.39 26.50
CA PHE A 524 21.67 97.08 27.59
C PHE A 524 22.97 96.54 26.98
N TYR A 525 24.05 97.32 27.09
CA TYR A 525 25.37 96.92 26.57
C TYR A 525 26.26 96.41 27.71
N VAL A 526 26.85 95.23 27.49
CA VAL A 526 27.98 94.69 28.26
C VAL A 526 29.13 94.49 27.26
N HIS A 527 30.30 95.06 27.55
CA HIS A 527 31.46 94.98 26.67
C HIS A 527 32.70 94.50 27.42
N ASN A 528 33.41 93.52 26.83
CA ASN A 528 34.58 92.83 27.40
C ASN A 528 34.39 92.26 28.82
N ALA A 529 33.15 91.90 29.18
CA ALA A 529 32.79 91.30 30.46
C ALA A 529 31.73 90.21 30.27
N ASP A 530 31.71 89.22 31.17
CA ASP A 530 30.71 88.14 31.16
C ASP A 530 29.40 88.58 31.84
N PHE A 531 28.25 88.14 31.30
CA PHE A 531 26.97 88.25 32.01
C PHE A 531 26.76 87.02 32.92
N ARG A 532 27.13 87.18 34.19
CA ARG A 532 27.04 86.15 35.24
C ARG A 532 26.04 86.55 36.31
N VAL A 533 25.39 85.57 36.93
CA VAL A 533 24.69 85.76 38.20
C VAL A 533 25.57 85.21 39.32
N THR A 534 25.83 86.06 40.30
CA THR A 534 26.46 85.67 41.56
C THR A 534 25.41 85.33 42.60
N TYR A 535 25.53 84.19 43.26
CA TYR A 535 24.72 83.82 44.43
C TYR A 535 25.62 83.24 45.51
N SER A 536 25.28 83.45 46.78
CA SER A 536 25.98 82.82 47.90
C SER A 536 25.22 81.58 48.36
N ASP A 537 25.91 80.47 48.56
CA ASP A 537 25.33 79.25 49.12
C ASP A 537 25.28 79.24 50.67
N GLY A 538 25.69 80.34 51.29
CA GLY A 538 25.88 80.48 52.74
C GLY A 538 27.29 80.13 53.22
N THR A 539 28.17 79.65 52.33
CA THR A 539 29.59 79.36 52.62
C THR A 539 30.56 80.08 51.69
N SER A 540 30.18 80.33 50.43
CA SER A 540 30.97 81.10 49.46
C SER A 540 30.13 81.65 48.31
N ASP A 541 30.60 82.74 47.71
CA ASP A 541 29.96 83.36 46.54
C ASP A 541 30.32 82.61 45.26
N GLN A 542 29.30 82.03 44.62
CA GLN A 542 29.39 81.28 43.36
C GLN A 542 28.98 82.17 42.18
N ALA A 543 29.64 82.02 41.03
CA ALA A 543 29.44 82.88 39.86
C ALA A 543 29.19 82.07 38.57
N VAL A 544 27.92 81.84 38.22
CA VAL A 544 27.51 81.05 37.05
C VAL A 544 27.26 81.94 35.81
N PRO A 545 27.79 81.56 34.63
CA PRO A 545 27.45 82.21 33.37
C PRO A 545 26.07 81.73 32.87
N ILE A 546 25.21 82.67 32.47
CA ILE A 546 23.96 82.34 31.75
C ILE A 546 24.25 82.03 30.28
N PHE A 547 25.25 82.72 29.72
CA PHE A 547 25.86 82.45 28.41
C PHE A 547 27.37 82.48 28.60
N GLY A 548 28.09 81.46 28.12
CA GLY A 548 29.56 81.39 28.25
C GLY A 548 30.24 80.91 26.97
N THR A 549 31.56 81.06 26.86
CA THR A 549 32.32 80.52 25.72
C THR A 549 33.19 79.33 26.12
N VAL A 550 33.03 78.20 25.44
CA VAL A 550 33.99 77.08 25.47
C VAL A 550 34.88 77.14 24.25
N ASP A 551 36.15 76.74 24.39
CA ASP A 551 37.06 76.62 23.25
C ASP A 551 37.04 75.17 22.73
N TYR A 552 36.79 75.00 21.43
CA TYR A 552 36.79 73.71 20.76
C TYR A 552 37.60 73.81 19.46
N ASN A 553 38.75 73.14 19.42
CA ASN A 553 39.72 73.20 18.32
C ASN A 553 40.18 74.64 17.94
N GLY A 554 40.43 75.50 18.94
CA GLY A 554 40.98 76.85 18.72
C GLY A 554 39.95 77.87 18.27
N LYS A 555 38.68 77.65 18.59
CA LYS A 555 37.56 78.55 18.33
C LYS A 555 36.64 78.55 19.54
N LYS A 556 36.24 79.75 19.97
CA LYS A 556 35.24 79.95 21.01
C LYS A 556 33.83 79.78 20.45
N TYR A 557 33.09 78.82 21.01
CA TYR A 557 31.67 78.59 20.75
C TYR A 557 30.83 78.95 21.98
N LEU A 558 29.59 79.36 21.75
CA LEU A 558 28.61 79.56 22.83
C LEU A 558 28.28 78.21 23.48
N ALA A 559 28.49 78.12 24.79
CA ALA A 559 28.03 77.02 25.63
C ALA A 559 26.89 77.46 26.54
N ILE A 560 25.94 76.56 26.72
CA ILE A 560 24.83 76.66 27.67
C ILE A 560 24.79 75.31 28.39
N ASN A 561 24.84 75.30 29.72
CA ASN A 561 24.93 74.06 30.50
C ASN A 561 23.61 73.26 30.46
N THR A 562 22.49 73.97 30.57
CA THR A 562 21.13 73.42 30.47
C THR A 562 20.26 74.40 29.69
N ALA A 563 19.55 73.94 28.67
CA ALA A 563 18.67 74.78 27.86
C ALA A 563 17.33 74.09 27.61
N SER A 564 16.22 74.79 27.85
CA SER A 564 14.90 74.41 27.35
C SER A 564 14.63 75.19 26.07
N ILE A 565 14.55 74.48 24.93
CA ILE A 565 14.43 75.10 23.61
C ILE A 565 13.19 74.53 22.92
N LYS A 566 12.20 75.40 22.64
CA LYS A 566 10.91 74.98 22.06
C LYS A 566 11.01 74.47 20.62
N VAL A 567 11.94 75.03 19.83
CA VAL A 567 12.28 74.60 18.47
C VAL A 567 13.77 74.88 18.25
N ALA A 568 14.53 73.89 17.78
CA ALA A 568 15.94 74.04 17.42
C ALA A 568 16.18 73.47 16.02
N GLU A 569 16.78 74.26 15.13
CA GLU A 569 17.28 73.77 13.83
C GLU A 569 18.79 73.50 13.97
N ILE A 570 19.15 72.22 14.11
CA ILE A 570 20.54 71.79 14.33
C ILE A 570 21.03 71.06 13.08
N LYS A 571 22.00 71.66 12.38
CA LYS A 571 22.59 71.08 11.16
C LYS A 571 23.39 69.81 11.42
N ASP A 572 24.23 69.84 12.46
CA ASP A 572 25.16 68.76 12.82
C ASP A 572 25.01 68.48 14.32
N LEU A 573 24.24 67.44 14.70
CA LEU A 573 24.03 67.04 16.10
C LEU A 573 24.99 65.92 16.48
N VAL A 574 25.90 66.20 17.43
CA VAL A 574 26.76 65.20 18.06
C VAL A 574 26.39 65.14 19.55
N ALA A 575 25.73 64.05 19.94
CA ALA A 575 25.31 63.77 21.31
C ALA A 575 25.82 62.40 21.76
N GLY A 576 25.98 62.20 23.06
CA GLY A 576 26.27 60.88 23.64
C GLY A 576 25.01 60.02 23.66
N ASP A 577 24.02 60.48 24.41
CA ASP A 577 22.67 59.92 24.46
C ASP A 577 21.65 60.92 23.88
N ILE A 578 20.59 60.41 23.26
CA ILE A 578 19.42 61.19 22.84
C ILE A 578 18.19 60.51 23.45
N VAL A 579 17.57 61.17 24.44
CA VAL A 579 16.30 60.75 25.04
C VAL A 579 15.20 61.61 24.43
N ALA A 580 14.28 61.00 23.68
CA ALA A 580 13.18 61.66 22.99
C ALA A 580 12.02 60.69 22.75
N ASP A 581 10.79 61.20 22.79
CA ASP A 581 9.57 60.38 22.57
C ASP A 581 9.48 59.80 21.15
N ALA A 582 10.07 60.49 20.17
CA ALA A 582 10.18 60.04 18.79
C ALA A 582 11.45 60.58 18.12
N ILE A 583 12.10 59.74 17.31
CA ILE A 583 13.21 60.12 16.43
C ILE A 583 12.80 59.80 14.99
N VAL A 584 12.61 60.83 14.17
CA VAL A 584 12.20 60.70 12.77
C VAL A 584 13.40 61.02 11.86
N SER A 585 13.84 60.04 11.07
CA SER A 585 14.85 60.24 10.03
C SER A 585 14.21 60.10 8.65
N ASN A 586 14.24 61.19 7.86
CA ASN A 586 13.73 61.23 6.49
C ASN A 586 14.67 60.57 5.46
N THR A 587 15.82 60.03 5.88
CA THR A 587 16.84 59.48 4.97
C THR A 587 17.34 58.11 5.40
N THR A 588 18.10 58.02 6.50
CA THR A 588 18.71 56.77 6.97
C THR A 588 18.98 56.85 8.47
N ILE A 589 18.95 55.71 9.16
CA ILE A 589 19.61 55.50 10.46
C ILE A 589 20.59 54.35 10.24
N THR A 590 21.89 54.60 10.38
CA THR A 590 22.94 53.64 10.02
C THR A 590 23.36 52.80 11.23
N SER A 591 23.37 51.48 11.08
CA SER A 591 23.76 50.52 12.13
C SER A 591 23.04 50.64 13.49
N PRO A 592 21.72 50.88 13.57
CA PRO A 592 21.01 50.95 14.85
C PRO A 592 20.96 49.60 15.57
N LYS A 593 21.24 49.59 16.87
CA LYS A 593 20.98 48.44 17.75
C LYS A 593 19.61 48.61 18.42
N ILE A 594 18.57 48.04 17.82
CA ILE A 594 17.22 48.07 18.39
C ILE A 594 17.15 47.08 19.56
N VAL A 595 16.75 47.57 20.74
CA VAL A 595 16.52 46.76 21.95
C VAL A 595 15.11 47.05 22.44
N SER A 596 14.12 46.51 21.73
CA SER A 596 12.68 46.68 22.04
C SER A 596 11.99 45.31 22.04
N PRO A 597 11.06 45.04 22.97
CA PRO A 597 10.24 43.83 22.94
C PRO A 597 9.24 43.84 21.78
N GLN A 598 8.88 45.00 21.23
CA GLN A 598 7.96 45.13 20.09
C GLN A 598 8.53 46.02 19.00
N ILE A 599 8.19 45.72 17.75
CA ILE A 599 8.55 46.54 16.57
C ILE A 599 7.31 46.69 15.71
N ASN A 600 6.95 47.94 15.40
CA ASN A 600 5.77 48.36 14.65
C ASN A 600 4.42 47.90 15.27
N SER A 601 3.31 48.16 14.58
CA SER A 601 1.95 47.85 15.04
C SER A 601 1.47 46.49 14.52
N SER A 602 0.48 45.91 15.19
CA SER A 602 -0.19 44.70 14.69
C SER A 602 -0.87 44.99 13.35
N GLY A 603 -0.49 44.24 12.31
CA GLY A 603 -0.94 44.43 10.93
C GLY A 603 0.08 45.10 10.00
N ASP A 604 1.19 45.64 10.53
CA ASP A 604 2.28 46.16 9.69
C ASP A 604 3.05 45.04 8.97
N LYS A 605 3.63 45.36 7.81
CA LYS A 605 4.39 44.42 6.95
C LYS A 605 5.60 43.76 7.62
N PHE A 606 6.06 44.27 8.75
CA PHE A 606 7.02 43.64 9.65
C PHE A 606 6.63 44.03 11.06
N TYR A 607 6.11 43.07 11.83
CA TYR A 607 5.62 43.26 13.19
C TYR A 607 6.27 42.24 14.13
N VAL A 608 6.70 42.68 15.32
CA VAL A 608 7.25 41.81 16.36
C VAL A 608 6.42 41.97 17.63
N THR A 609 5.88 40.86 18.15
CA THR A 609 5.14 40.84 19.43
C THR A 609 6.09 40.87 20.63
N ALA A 610 5.58 41.25 21.81
CA ALA A 610 6.35 41.23 23.06
C ALA A 610 6.92 39.85 23.45
N ALA A 611 6.44 38.77 22.84
CA ALA A 611 6.97 37.42 22.98
C ALA A 611 8.04 37.05 21.93
N GLY A 612 8.50 38.01 21.12
CA GLY A 612 9.47 37.80 20.04
C GLY A 612 8.89 37.12 18.79
N ILE A 613 7.56 36.97 18.68
CA ILE A 613 6.93 36.36 17.50
C ILE A 613 6.94 37.39 16.36
N VAL A 614 7.58 37.04 15.25
CA VAL A 614 7.70 37.91 14.07
C VAL A 614 6.62 37.56 13.04
N THR A 615 5.86 38.55 12.62
CA THR A 615 4.93 38.49 11.48
C THR A 615 5.48 39.36 10.36
N MET A 616 5.52 38.88 9.11
CA MET A 616 6.03 39.66 7.98
C MET A 616 5.35 39.34 6.65
N ASP A 617 5.16 40.38 5.85
CA ASP A 617 4.64 40.31 4.48
C ASP A 617 5.75 39.94 3.49
N GLY A 618 6.09 38.65 3.49
CA GLY A 618 7.15 38.06 2.68
C GLY A 618 8.48 37.92 3.43
N PHE A 619 9.16 36.78 3.20
CA PHE A 619 10.46 36.45 3.79
C PHE A 619 11.40 35.92 2.72
N ASN A 620 12.64 36.40 2.68
CA ASN A 620 13.68 35.97 1.74
C ASN A 620 15.03 35.82 2.44
N ALA A 621 15.37 34.59 2.85
CA ALA A 621 16.61 34.29 3.55
C ALA A 621 17.74 33.94 2.58
N VAL A 622 18.61 34.91 2.28
CA VAL A 622 19.82 34.68 1.48
C VAL A 622 20.96 34.23 2.42
N HIS A 623 21.33 32.95 2.35
CA HIS A 623 22.32 32.26 3.22
C HIS A 623 21.90 32.09 4.71
N GLY A 624 20.60 32.03 5.01
CA GLY A 624 20.10 31.79 6.38
C GLY A 624 20.21 30.32 6.85
N ASN A 625 20.16 30.11 8.17
CA ASN A 625 20.04 28.80 8.82
C ASN A 625 18.85 28.84 9.80
N LEU A 626 18.06 27.76 9.88
CA LEU A 626 16.97 27.61 10.84
C LEU A 626 17.30 26.51 11.86
N SER A 627 17.64 26.91 13.08
CA SER A 627 17.89 26.00 14.20
C SER A 627 16.58 25.68 14.93
N GLY A 628 15.87 24.64 14.50
CA GLY A 628 14.65 24.18 15.17
C GLY A 628 13.67 23.41 14.26
N ARG A 629 12.45 23.20 14.75
CA ARG A 629 11.36 22.59 13.98
C ARG A 629 10.64 23.65 13.14
N LEU A 630 10.71 23.54 11.81
CA LEU A 630 9.76 24.22 10.93
C LEU A 630 8.38 23.56 11.06
N THR A 631 7.33 24.36 11.25
CA THR A 631 5.93 23.90 11.27
C THR A 631 5.16 24.68 10.22
N MET A 632 4.43 23.98 9.36
CA MET A 632 3.57 24.57 8.33
C MET A 632 2.11 24.24 8.67
N ALA A 633 1.24 25.25 8.64
CA ALA A 633 -0.16 25.14 9.03
C ALA A 633 -1.07 25.73 7.94
N GLY A 634 -2.38 25.43 8.01
CA GLY A 634 -3.39 26.09 7.16
C GLY A 634 -3.23 25.86 5.65
N GLY A 635 -2.71 24.70 5.22
CA GLY A 635 -2.51 24.37 3.81
C GLY A 635 -1.26 24.98 3.16
N ALA A 636 -0.40 25.64 3.92
CA ALA A 636 0.91 26.09 3.44
C ALA A 636 1.79 24.90 3.01
N TYR A 637 2.47 25.03 1.87
CA TYR A 637 3.36 24.02 1.28
C TYR A 637 4.71 24.65 0.89
N VAL A 638 5.76 23.82 0.74
CA VAL A 638 7.06 24.26 0.22
C VAL A 638 7.03 24.19 -1.29
N ASP A 639 6.92 25.34 -1.97
CA ASP A 639 7.00 25.41 -3.43
C ASP A 639 8.46 25.28 -3.93
N GLY A 640 8.85 24.07 -4.32
CA GLY A 640 10.01 23.88 -5.19
C GLY A 640 9.58 24.09 -6.63
N ARG A 641 10.07 25.13 -7.32
CA ARG A 641 9.68 25.43 -8.71
C ARG A 641 10.12 24.31 -9.67
N SER A 642 9.56 24.30 -10.88
CA SER A 642 10.03 23.38 -11.94
C SER A 642 11.55 23.51 -12.15
N GLY A 643 12.27 22.38 -12.06
CA GLY A 643 13.74 22.34 -12.05
C GLY A 643 14.40 22.48 -10.67
N GLN A 644 13.64 22.50 -9.57
CA GLN A 644 14.15 22.59 -8.20
C GLN A 644 13.66 21.42 -7.32
N TYR A 645 14.38 21.19 -6.22
CA TYR A 645 14.02 20.21 -5.18
C TYR A 645 13.38 20.93 -3.99
N PHE A 646 12.35 20.34 -3.36
CA PHE A 646 11.72 20.91 -2.16
C PHE A 646 12.57 20.65 -0.88
N LEU A 647 13.28 19.53 -0.86
CA LEU A 647 14.38 19.23 0.06
C LEU A 647 15.55 18.71 -0.74
N ALA A 648 16.78 19.06 -0.37
CA ALA A 648 18.01 18.46 -0.90
C ALA A 648 19.15 18.55 0.12
N SER A 649 19.96 17.49 0.22
CA SER A 649 21.29 17.55 0.83
C SER A 649 22.21 18.45 -0.01
N ASN A 650 22.98 19.33 0.61
CA ASN A 650 23.84 20.28 -0.11
C ASN A 650 24.90 19.59 -1.01
N GLY A 651 25.14 20.13 -2.21
CA GLY A 651 26.14 19.64 -3.17
C GLY A 651 25.58 19.41 -4.59
N SER A 652 26.48 19.22 -5.56
CA SER A 652 26.15 19.04 -6.98
C SER A 652 25.37 17.75 -7.30
N SER A 653 25.50 16.74 -6.44
CA SER A 653 24.86 15.43 -6.55
C SER A 653 24.21 15.07 -5.21
N PRO A 654 23.02 15.60 -4.89
CA PRO A 654 22.37 15.36 -3.62
C PRO A 654 22.09 13.87 -3.37
N GLN A 655 22.54 13.35 -2.22
CA GLN A 655 22.28 11.97 -1.80
C GLN A 655 20.88 11.77 -1.21
N PHE A 656 20.26 12.84 -0.69
CA PHE A 656 18.84 12.90 -0.35
C PHE A 656 18.22 14.10 -1.05
N TYR A 657 17.13 13.91 -1.79
CA TYR A 657 16.31 15.01 -2.29
C TYR A 657 14.86 14.58 -2.54
N VAL A 658 13.96 15.55 -2.65
CA VAL A 658 12.58 15.33 -3.14
C VAL A 658 12.25 16.37 -4.21
N THR A 659 11.74 15.91 -5.35
CA THR A 659 11.37 16.75 -6.50
C THR A 659 10.02 17.45 -6.32
N HIS A 660 9.75 18.49 -7.12
CA HIS A 660 8.41 19.12 -7.23
C HIS A 660 7.27 18.10 -7.45
N ALA A 661 7.51 17.04 -8.21
CA ALA A 661 6.53 15.99 -8.49
C ALA A 661 6.42 14.92 -7.37
N GLY A 662 6.96 15.18 -6.18
CA GLY A 662 6.89 14.30 -5.01
C GLY A 662 7.84 13.10 -5.04
N TYR A 663 8.60 12.86 -6.11
CA TYR A 663 9.59 11.78 -6.14
C TYR A 663 10.70 12.03 -5.12
N LEU A 664 10.77 11.14 -4.13
CA LEU A 664 11.83 11.05 -3.13
C LEU A 664 12.99 10.20 -3.66
N TYR A 665 14.21 10.71 -3.51
CA TYR A 665 15.46 10.02 -3.76
C TYR A 665 16.30 10.01 -2.48
N ALA A 666 16.77 8.83 -2.06
CA ALA A 666 17.59 8.67 -0.86
C ALA A 666 18.61 7.53 -1.03
N VAL A 667 19.89 7.86 -1.16
CA VAL A 667 20.98 6.90 -1.13
C VAL A 667 21.17 6.42 0.31
N ASN A 668 21.11 5.11 0.54
CA ASN A 668 21.21 4.49 1.87
C ASN A 668 20.18 5.02 2.89
N GLY A 669 19.00 5.46 2.43
CA GLY A 669 17.92 5.93 3.30
C GLY A 669 17.34 4.81 4.18
N ASN A 670 17.22 5.07 5.49
CA ASN A 670 16.52 4.20 6.42
C ASN A 670 15.08 4.69 6.64
N PHE A 671 14.10 3.84 6.34
CA PHE A 671 12.67 4.16 6.43
C PHE A 671 12.02 3.28 7.50
N ALA A 672 11.89 3.82 8.72
CA ALA A 672 11.25 3.13 9.83
C ALA A 672 9.71 3.32 9.81
N GLY A 673 8.97 2.25 10.05
CA GLY A 673 7.50 2.24 10.07
C GLY A 673 6.88 1.54 8.86
N THR A 674 5.60 1.82 8.60
CA THR A 674 4.86 1.22 7.48
C THR A 674 5.02 2.04 6.22
N ILE A 675 5.49 1.43 5.13
CA ILE A 675 5.58 2.05 3.81
C ILE A 675 4.41 1.57 2.96
N TYR A 676 3.44 2.45 2.69
CA TYR A 676 2.39 2.20 1.71
C TYR A 676 2.91 2.53 0.31
N ALA A 677 3.08 1.51 -0.54
CA ALA A 677 3.55 1.67 -1.91
C ALA A 677 2.80 0.70 -2.86
N GLU A 678 2.27 1.22 -3.97
CA GLU A 678 1.63 0.41 -5.01
C GLU A 678 2.61 -0.55 -5.71
N LYS A 679 3.91 -0.22 -5.70
CA LYS A 679 4.96 -0.99 -6.33
C LYS A 679 6.32 -0.73 -5.67
N ILE A 680 6.95 -1.78 -5.17
CA ILE A 680 8.35 -1.76 -4.73
C ILE A 680 9.19 -2.47 -5.81
N VAL A 681 10.35 -1.90 -6.17
CA VAL A 681 11.27 -2.46 -7.17
C VAL A 681 12.66 -2.59 -6.55
N GLY A 682 12.99 -3.78 -6.05
CA GLY A 682 14.25 -4.07 -5.37
C GLY A 682 14.26 -5.44 -4.70
N ASP A 683 15.26 -5.68 -3.85
CA ASP A 683 15.43 -6.93 -3.12
C ASP A 683 14.67 -6.90 -1.78
N ILE A 684 13.43 -7.39 -1.80
CA ILE A 684 12.63 -7.76 -0.61
C ILE A 684 12.93 -9.24 -0.28
N VAL A 685 12.76 -9.75 0.94
CA VAL A 685 13.09 -11.16 1.27
C VAL A 685 11.84 -11.99 1.59
N SER A 686 11.57 -13.01 0.76
CA SER A 686 10.72 -14.14 1.15
C SER A 686 11.52 -15.06 2.08
N ALA A 687 10.97 -15.42 3.23
CA ALA A 687 11.61 -16.34 4.17
C ALA A 687 10.61 -17.35 4.73
N ILE A 688 10.94 -18.65 4.67
CA ILE A 688 10.17 -19.72 5.30
C ILE A 688 11.00 -20.41 6.39
N ARG A 689 10.35 -20.78 7.50
CA ARG A 689 10.92 -21.71 8.48
C ARG A 689 10.56 -23.15 8.11
N LYS A 690 11.55 -24.03 8.07
CA LYS A 690 11.41 -25.47 7.82
C LYS A 690 12.04 -26.25 8.97
N ASN A 691 11.34 -27.28 9.46
CA ASN A 691 11.89 -28.19 10.46
C ASN A 691 12.59 -29.34 9.72
N ILE A 692 13.82 -29.68 10.11
CA ILE A 692 14.55 -30.82 9.51
C ILE A 692 14.18 -32.11 10.27
N PRO A 693 13.64 -33.13 9.60
CA PRO A 693 13.42 -34.43 10.23
C PRO A 693 14.76 -35.17 10.38
N ILE A 694 15.15 -35.48 11.62
CA ILE A 694 16.39 -36.23 11.89
C ILE A 694 16.28 -37.63 11.27
N ARG A 695 17.09 -37.93 10.24
CA ARG A 695 17.32 -39.32 9.84
C ARG A 695 18.12 -40.02 10.94
N THR A 696 17.43 -40.82 11.74
CA THR A 696 18.02 -41.71 12.77
C THR A 696 18.31 -43.11 12.24
N SER A 697 18.26 -43.33 10.92
CA SER A 697 18.40 -44.64 10.29
C SER A 697 19.72 -45.32 10.70
N SER A 698 19.62 -46.45 11.40
CA SER A 698 20.74 -47.31 11.82
C SER A 698 21.28 -48.22 10.70
N ALA A 699 20.81 -48.02 9.47
CA ALA A 699 21.26 -48.74 8.29
C ALA A 699 22.55 -48.14 7.72
N THR A 700 23.44 -49.01 7.26
CA THR A 700 24.68 -48.66 6.55
C THR A 700 24.37 -47.85 5.29
N VAL A 701 24.96 -46.66 5.18
CA VAL A 701 24.93 -45.86 3.94
C VAL A 701 26.09 -46.30 3.05
N GLY A 702 25.77 -46.87 1.89
CA GLY A 702 26.77 -47.33 0.93
C GLY A 702 27.64 -46.19 0.38
N GLN A 703 28.91 -46.47 0.09
CA GLN A 703 29.83 -45.55 -0.57
C GLN A 703 29.19 -44.90 -1.82
N ASN A 704 29.44 -43.60 -2.02
CA ASN A 704 28.88 -42.74 -3.07
C ASN A 704 27.35 -42.50 -3.05
N THR A 705 26.60 -43.08 -2.10
CA THR A 705 25.15 -42.86 -1.96
C THR A 705 24.85 -41.46 -1.45
N TRP A 706 23.95 -40.75 -2.14
CA TRP A 706 23.44 -39.44 -1.69
C TRP A 706 22.33 -39.59 -0.64
N VAL A 707 22.35 -38.70 0.36
CA VAL A 707 21.38 -38.63 1.45
C VAL A 707 20.79 -37.22 1.48
N ASP A 708 19.46 -37.14 1.39
CA ASP A 708 18.68 -35.89 1.52
C ASP A 708 18.72 -35.35 2.96
N ILE A 709 18.90 -34.04 3.09
CA ILE A 709 19.00 -33.29 4.35
C ILE A 709 17.81 -32.34 4.51
N LEU A 710 17.53 -31.55 3.47
CA LEU A 710 16.49 -30.52 3.45
C LEU A 710 15.95 -30.39 2.03
N GLN A 711 14.65 -30.16 1.92
CA GLN A 711 13.98 -29.79 0.68
C GLN A 711 13.27 -28.44 0.85
N VAL A 712 13.42 -27.56 -0.15
CA VAL A 712 12.73 -26.26 -0.23
C VAL A 712 12.08 -26.16 -1.60
N GLY A 713 10.76 -25.99 -1.67
CA GLY A 713 10.08 -25.73 -2.92
C GLY A 713 10.15 -24.25 -3.30
N VAL A 714 10.27 -23.97 -4.60
CA VAL A 714 10.09 -22.64 -5.19
C VAL A 714 8.93 -22.73 -6.16
N ALA A 715 7.80 -22.10 -5.83
CA ALA A 715 6.50 -22.41 -6.43
C ALA A 715 6.24 -21.84 -7.83
N ASN A 716 7.00 -20.83 -8.29
CA ASN A 716 6.73 -20.12 -9.55
C ASN A 716 7.98 -19.89 -10.40
N ALA A 717 7.77 -19.59 -11.69
CA ALA A 717 8.80 -19.03 -12.57
C ALA A 717 8.78 -17.50 -12.53
N ARG A 718 9.96 -16.86 -12.69
CA ARG A 718 10.10 -15.39 -12.76
C ARG A 718 11.08 -14.98 -13.83
N SER A 719 10.84 -13.85 -14.49
CA SER A 719 11.64 -13.30 -15.60
C SER A 719 13.02 -12.74 -15.21
N TYR A 720 13.49 -13.01 -13.99
CA TYR A 720 14.75 -12.54 -13.44
C TYR A 720 15.40 -13.62 -12.55
N PRO A 721 16.74 -13.64 -12.43
CA PRO A 721 17.41 -14.53 -11.50
C PRO A 721 17.08 -14.18 -10.04
N ARG A 722 17.02 -15.23 -9.22
CA ARG A 722 16.69 -15.19 -7.78
C ARG A 722 17.81 -15.88 -6.99
N THR A 723 18.13 -15.38 -5.81
CA THR A 723 19.14 -16.01 -4.94
C THR A 723 18.45 -16.80 -3.84
N LEU A 724 18.56 -18.13 -3.91
CA LEU A 724 18.16 -19.04 -2.83
C LEU A 724 19.33 -19.19 -1.87
N VAL A 725 19.11 -18.78 -0.62
CA VAL A 725 20.09 -18.86 0.46
C VAL A 725 19.53 -19.77 1.54
N LEU A 726 20.30 -20.79 1.91
CA LEU A 726 19.90 -21.80 2.89
C LEU A 726 20.67 -21.55 4.19
N ARG A 727 20.00 -21.12 5.27
CA ARG A 727 20.61 -20.81 6.57
C ARG A 727 19.99 -21.59 7.73
N ASN A 728 20.84 -22.10 8.60
CA ASN A 728 20.46 -22.47 9.96
C ASN A 728 20.05 -21.19 10.72
N LEU A 729 19.02 -21.28 11.57
CA LEU A 729 18.56 -20.16 12.40
C LEU A 729 19.46 -19.91 13.62
N ASP A 730 19.98 -21.00 14.22
CA ASP A 730 20.56 -20.97 15.56
C ASP A 730 22.09 -21.21 15.56
N ALA A 731 22.70 -21.44 14.39
CA ALA A 731 24.16 -21.52 14.23
C ALA A 731 24.63 -21.05 12.84
N THR A 732 25.95 -20.83 12.68
CA THR A 732 26.56 -20.33 11.43
C THR A 732 26.86 -21.42 10.39
N HIS A 733 26.61 -22.69 10.71
CA HIS A 733 26.88 -23.86 9.87
C HIS A 733 25.64 -24.72 9.65
N ILE A 734 25.64 -25.45 8.53
CA ILE A 734 24.87 -26.68 8.34
C ILE A 734 25.82 -27.84 8.60
N VAL A 735 25.40 -28.81 9.40
CA VAL A 735 26.24 -29.88 9.91
C VAL A 735 25.58 -31.24 9.63
N ALA A 736 26.37 -32.31 9.61
CA ALA A 736 25.89 -33.68 9.70
C ALA A 736 26.88 -34.52 10.52
N GLN A 737 26.34 -35.45 11.31
CA GLN A 737 27.13 -36.35 12.15
C GLN A 737 27.21 -37.74 11.50
N LEU A 738 28.41 -38.28 11.44
CA LEU A 738 28.78 -39.48 10.69
C LEU A 738 29.23 -40.56 11.66
N ASN A 739 28.87 -41.82 11.41
CA ASN A 739 29.40 -42.96 12.13
C ASN A 739 30.16 -43.92 11.22
N ILE A 740 31.29 -44.44 11.71
CA ILE A 740 31.99 -45.58 11.13
C ILE A 740 32.24 -46.65 12.21
N ALA A 741 31.95 -47.90 11.90
CA ALA A 741 32.42 -49.05 12.67
C ALA A 741 33.81 -49.46 12.17
N THR A 742 34.78 -49.62 13.08
CA THR A 742 36.19 -49.85 12.71
C THR A 742 36.85 -50.89 13.63
N ALA A 743 37.77 -51.69 13.08
CA ALA A 743 38.37 -52.84 13.76
C ALA A 743 39.67 -52.51 14.55
N GLY A 744 40.43 -51.50 14.13
CA GLY A 744 41.74 -51.16 14.72
C GLY A 744 41.84 -49.70 15.14
N SER A 745 42.69 -49.41 16.12
CA SER A 745 42.92 -48.04 16.64
C SER A 745 43.72 -47.17 15.66
N GLY A 746 43.32 -45.89 15.51
CA GLY A 746 44.01 -44.93 14.66
C GLY A 746 43.18 -43.69 14.35
N SER A 747 43.70 -42.84 13.46
CA SER A 747 42.91 -41.79 12.80
C SER A 747 42.40 -42.31 11.46
N GLU A 748 41.09 -42.27 11.27
CA GLU A 748 40.45 -42.63 10.00
C GLU A 748 39.72 -41.42 9.40
N TYR A 749 39.39 -41.51 8.11
CA TYR A 749 38.79 -40.40 7.37
C TYR A 749 37.54 -40.83 6.61
N ALA A 750 36.60 -39.89 6.46
CA ALA A 750 35.55 -39.90 5.45
C ALA A 750 35.70 -38.65 4.60
N ASP A 751 35.70 -38.81 3.27
CA ASP A 751 35.73 -37.69 2.33
C ASP A 751 34.29 -37.42 1.86
N MET A 752 33.79 -36.22 2.15
CA MET A 752 32.38 -35.87 2.01
C MET A 752 32.15 -34.88 0.87
N ASP A 753 31.14 -35.15 0.05
CA ASP A 753 30.60 -34.20 -0.92
C ASP A 753 29.22 -33.73 -0.49
N TRP A 754 28.91 -32.45 -0.72
CA TRP A 754 27.60 -31.84 -0.55
C TRP A 754 27.15 -31.18 -1.86
N ARG A 755 25.85 -31.18 -2.14
CA ARG A 755 25.25 -30.45 -3.27
C ARG A 755 23.85 -29.93 -2.96
N LEU A 756 23.48 -28.82 -3.61
CA LEU A 756 22.10 -28.39 -3.79
C LEU A 756 21.70 -28.71 -5.23
N ILE A 757 20.74 -29.62 -5.39
CA ILE A 757 20.25 -30.12 -6.67
C ILE A 757 18.75 -29.89 -6.78
N ASP A 758 18.21 -29.62 -7.97
CA ASP A 758 16.75 -29.57 -8.16
C ASP A 758 16.15 -30.93 -8.55
N SER A 759 14.81 -30.98 -8.54
CA SER A 759 14.02 -32.14 -8.97
C SER A 759 14.15 -32.51 -10.46
N ALA A 760 14.93 -31.77 -11.26
CA ALA A 760 15.30 -32.11 -12.64
C ALA A 760 16.78 -32.52 -12.78
N GLY A 761 17.52 -32.65 -11.66
CA GLY A 761 18.91 -33.09 -11.64
C GLY A 761 19.95 -31.97 -11.83
N VAL A 762 19.54 -30.70 -11.92
CA VAL A 762 20.46 -29.57 -12.11
C VAL A 762 21.11 -29.19 -10.77
N ILE A 763 22.44 -29.13 -10.73
CA ILE A 763 23.21 -28.74 -9.54
C ILE A 763 23.46 -27.24 -9.56
N TYR A 764 23.02 -26.54 -8.51
CA TYR A 764 23.15 -25.07 -8.37
C TYR A 764 24.25 -24.64 -7.41
N TRP A 765 24.66 -25.54 -6.52
CA TRP A 765 25.74 -25.33 -5.56
C TRP A 765 26.34 -26.69 -5.18
N SER A 766 27.66 -26.76 -4.96
CA SER A 766 28.31 -27.98 -4.50
C SER A 766 29.61 -27.69 -3.74
N LYS A 767 29.93 -28.53 -2.75
CA LYS A 767 31.19 -28.51 -2.02
C LYS A 767 31.71 -29.94 -1.86
N THR A 768 32.78 -30.27 -2.58
CA THR A 768 33.35 -31.61 -2.68
C THR A 768 34.61 -31.78 -1.83
N GLY A 769 34.95 -33.02 -1.48
CA GLY A 769 36.23 -33.36 -0.84
C GLY A 769 36.43 -32.82 0.58
N LEU A 770 35.36 -32.64 1.35
CA LEU A 770 35.46 -32.24 2.76
C LEU A 770 35.88 -33.45 3.62
N ARG A 771 37.13 -33.47 4.05
CA ARG A 771 37.67 -34.55 4.90
C ARG A 771 37.25 -34.39 6.35
N THR A 772 36.49 -35.34 6.86
CA THR A 772 36.15 -35.50 8.28
C THR A 772 37.00 -36.60 8.90
N THR A 773 37.63 -36.32 10.05
CA THR A 773 38.55 -37.21 10.76
C THR A 773 37.87 -37.88 11.95
N PHE A 774 38.10 -39.17 12.14
CA PHE A 774 37.58 -40.00 13.23
C PHE A 774 38.74 -40.51 14.09
N SER A 775 38.80 -40.06 15.33
CA SER A 775 39.78 -40.49 16.34
C SER A 775 39.14 -41.43 17.36
N GLY A 776 39.82 -42.52 17.73
CA GLY A 776 39.37 -43.39 18.82
C GLY A 776 39.96 -44.80 18.77
N THR A 777 39.38 -45.67 19.59
CA THR A 777 39.64 -47.12 19.67
C THR A 777 38.67 -47.91 18.78
N THR A 778 38.79 -49.24 18.75
CA THR A 778 37.92 -50.17 18.01
C THR A 778 36.44 -50.01 18.39
N GLY A 779 35.54 -50.11 17.39
CA GLY A 779 34.09 -49.96 17.56
C GLY A 779 33.50 -48.84 16.70
N ASN A 780 32.33 -48.35 17.12
CA ASN A 780 31.62 -47.23 16.49
C ASN A 780 32.29 -45.90 16.86
N ARG A 781 32.76 -45.14 15.86
CA ARG A 781 33.30 -43.79 16.02
C ARG A 781 32.39 -42.76 15.38
N TRP A 782 32.07 -41.72 16.13
CA TRP A 782 31.37 -40.54 15.65
C TRP A 782 32.35 -39.44 15.24
N SER A 783 32.01 -38.71 14.18
CA SER A 783 32.65 -37.43 13.83
C SER A 783 31.69 -36.57 13.00
N THR A 784 32.11 -35.37 12.66
CA THR A 784 31.24 -34.29 12.20
C THR A 784 31.75 -33.69 10.89
N THR A 785 30.84 -33.43 9.95
CA THR A 785 31.11 -32.71 8.70
C THR A 785 30.21 -31.48 8.62
N ALA A 786 30.71 -30.36 8.10
CA ALA A 786 29.99 -29.08 8.13
C ALA A 786 30.27 -28.22 6.89
N ILE A 787 29.28 -27.40 6.54
CA ILE A 787 29.34 -26.40 5.46
C ILE A 787 28.76 -25.06 5.91
N TYR A 788 29.22 -23.99 5.26
CA TYR A 788 28.65 -22.65 5.41
C TYR A 788 27.55 -22.44 4.37
N THR A 789 26.40 -21.93 4.81
CA THR A 789 25.32 -21.27 4.02
C THR A 789 25.36 -21.55 2.49
N PRO A 790 24.78 -22.65 2.01
CA PRO A 790 24.56 -22.87 0.58
C PRO A 790 23.83 -21.67 -0.03
N THR A 791 24.40 -21.15 -1.11
CA THR A 791 23.90 -19.97 -1.82
C THR A 791 23.87 -20.31 -3.30
N ALA A 792 22.69 -20.28 -3.90
CA ALA A 792 22.43 -20.69 -5.27
C ALA A 792 21.72 -19.59 -6.04
N ILE A 793 22.17 -19.34 -7.27
CA ILE A 793 21.48 -18.46 -8.21
C ILE A 793 20.54 -19.33 -9.03
N ILE A 794 19.23 -19.17 -8.83
CA ILE A 794 18.18 -19.75 -9.67
C ILE A 794 18.05 -18.83 -10.89
N PRO A 795 18.27 -19.33 -12.13
CA PRO A 795 18.13 -18.52 -13.34
C PRO A 795 16.72 -17.95 -13.54
N ALA A 796 16.64 -16.92 -14.39
CA ALA A 796 15.37 -16.46 -14.93
C ALA A 796 14.62 -17.61 -15.63
N ASN A 797 13.30 -17.60 -15.51
CA ASN A 797 12.34 -18.54 -16.08
C ASN A 797 12.49 -20.01 -15.63
N THR A 798 13.29 -20.31 -14.60
CA THR A 798 13.31 -21.64 -13.97
C THR A 798 11.90 -21.99 -13.45
N PRO A 799 11.27 -23.11 -13.89
CA PRO A 799 9.94 -23.52 -13.45
C PRO A 799 9.82 -23.82 -11.95
N ALA A 800 8.59 -24.11 -11.50
CA ALA A 800 8.35 -24.61 -10.15
C ALA A 800 9.14 -25.92 -9.90
N ARG A 801 10.00 -25.93 -8.88
CA ARG A 801 10.90 -27.05 -8.57
C ARG A 801 11.18 -27.18 -7.07
N ILE A 802 11.49 -28.39 -6.64
CA ILE A 802 12.03 -28.67 -5.30
C ILE A 802 13.55 -28.62 -5.38
N PHE A 803 14.18 -27.88 -4.47
CA PHE A 803 15.63 -27.79 -4.30
C PHE A 803 16.03 -28.61 -3.07
N THR A 804 16.82 -29.66 -3.29
CA THR A 804 17.23 -30.64 -2.28
C THR A 804 18.70 -30.45 -1.92
N LEU A 805 18.99 -30.17 -0.65
CA LEU A 805 20.34 -30.23 -0.11
C LEU A 805 20.67 -31.70 0.23
N GLN A 806 21.76 -32.22 -0.33
CA GLN A 806 22.21 -33.60 -0.17
C GLN A 806 23.68 -33.67 0.24
N LEU A 807 24.07 -34.73 0.95
CA LEU A 807 25.47 -35.12 1.16
C LEU A 807 25.74 -36.60 0.84
N ARG A 808 27.00 -36.95 0.58
CA ARG A 808 27.48 -38.34 0.44
C ARG A 808 28.90 -38.50 0.99
N CYS A 809 29.27 -39.73 1.32
CA CYS A 809 30.67 -40.13 1.52
C CYS A 809 31.21 -40.77 0.23
N THR A 810 32.39 -40.37 -0.25
CA THR A 810 32.95 -40.84 -1.53
C THR A 810 33.98 -41.96 -1.39
N ASN A 811 34.68 -42.03 -0.26
CA ASN A 811 35.83 -42.93 -0.06
C ASN A 811 35.52 -44.20 0.74
N ARG A 812 34.35 -44.29 1.40
CA ARG A 812 33.89 -45.48 2.15
C ARG A 812 32.37 -45.47 2.37
N SER A 813 31.82 -46.61 2.78
CA SER A 813 30.48 -46.69 3.39
C SER A 813 30.51 -46.16 4.83
N LEU A 814 29.38 -45.61 5.30
CA LEU A 814 29.18 -45.16 6.69
C LEU A 814 28.23 -46.13 7.41
N SER A 815 28.49 -46.44 8.67
CA SER A 815 27.68 -47.39 9.46
C SER A 815 26.35 -46.79 9.90
N GLN A 816 26.33 -45.49 10.17
CA GLN A 816 25.12 -44.69 10.39
C GLN A 816 25.43 -43.25 9.94
N ILE A 817 24.40 -42.53 9.50
CA ILE A 817 24.43 -41.08 9.31
C ILE A 817 23.31 -40.45 10.14
N ARG A 818 23.56 -39.29 10.75
CA ARG A 818 22.56 -38.46 11.42
C ARG A 818 22.61 -37.07 10.80
N THR A 819 21.61 -36.77 9.97
CA THR A 819 21.43 -35.45 9.36
C THR A 819 20.76 -34.52 10.36
N GLY A 820 21.56 -33.65 10.95
CA GLY A 820 21.18 -32.66 11.97
C GLY A 820 22.38 -31.74 12.23
N LEU A 821 22.08 -30.51 12.64
CA LEU A 821 22.99 -29.38 12.71
C LEU A 821 23.76 -29.34 14.05
N ASN A 822 23.21 -29.92 15.12
CA ASN A 822 23.92 -30.18 16.38
C ASN A 822 23.42 -31.44 17.13
N PRO A 823 23.53 -32.65 16.53
CA PRO A 823 23.04 -33.89 17.13
C PRO A 823 23.98 -34.38 18.25
N SER A 824 23.64 -34.07 19.49
CA SER A 824 24.17 -34.81 20.64
C SER A 824 23.59 -36.23 20.68
N GLU A 825 24.22 -37.16 21.41
CA GLU A 825 23.72 -38.54 21.49
C GLU A 825 22.41 -38.71 22.27
N SER A 826 21.94 -37.65 22.96
CA SER A 826 20.82 -37.72 23.92
C SER A 826 19.65 -36.76 23.62
N THR A 827 19.65 -36.03 22.51
CA THR A 827 18.66 -34.94 22.26
C THR A 827 17.87 -35.11 20.96
N THR A 828 16.54 -35.21 21.08
CA THR A 828 15.59 -35.07 19.98
C THR A 828 15.28 -33.59 19.71
N PHE A 829 15.89 -32.98 18.69
CA PHE A 829 15.59 -31.61 18.29
C PHE A 829 14.88 -31.54 16.93
N GLN A 830 13.75 -30.82 16.88
CA GLN A 830 13.22 -30.26 15.64
C GLN A 830 13.99 -28.96 15.36
N GLU A 831 15.15 -29.09 14.72
CA GLU A 831 15.98 -27.93 14.36
C GLU A 831 15.29 -27.12 13.26
N GLN A 832 15.25 -25.79 13.44
CA GLN A 832 14.62 -24.88 12.50
C GLN A 832 15.63 -24.31 11.50
N PHE A 833 15.19 -24.25 10.26
CA PHE A 833 15.97 -23.79 9.13
C PHE A 833 15.25 -22.63 8.43
N MET A 834 15.99 -21.63 7.98
CA MET A 834 15.45 -20.56 7.14
C MET A 834 15.86 -20.75 5.68
N GLY A 835 14.89 -21.09 4.84
CA GLY A 835 15.01 -20.84 3.41
C GLY A 835 14.76 -19.36 3.16
N GLN A 836 15.70 -18.66 2.53
CA GLN A 836 15.57 -17.26 2.14
C GLN A 836 15.64 -17.15 0.61
N LEU A 837 14.67 -16.47 0.01
CA LEU A 837 14.62 -16.16 -1.42
C LEU A 837 14.61 -14.65 -1.57
N PHE A 838 15.70 -14.11 -2.09
CA PHE A 838 15.82 -12.68 -2.34
C PHE A 838 14.98 -12.31 -3.58
N LYS A 839 14.11 -11.31 -3.39
CA LYS A 839 12.88 -10.93 -4.11
C LYS A 839 11.63 -11.67 -3.60
N ASP A 840 11.02 -11.05 -2.59
CA ASP A 840 9.77 -11.50 -1.95
C ASP A 840 8.64 -11.71 -2.96
N SER A 841 7.92 -12.81 -2.75
CA SER A 841 7.06 -13.40 -3.76
C SER A 841 6.10 -14.47 -3.22
N GLY A 842 6.19 -14.84 -1.94
CA GLY A 842 5.42 -15.94 -1.34
C GLY A 842 5.78 -17.33 -1.91
N GLU A 843 6.91 -17.46 -2.62
CA GLU A 843 7.23 -18.65 -3.43
C GLU A 843 7.84 -19.83 -2.66
N LEU A 844 8.29 -19.61 -1.43
CA LEU A 844 8.92 -20.66 -0.64
C LEU A 844 7.86 -21.51 0.06
N SER A 845 7.79 -22.79 -0.31
CA SER A 845 6.79 -23.76 0.15
C SER A 845 7.34 -24.82 1.08
#